data_AF-A0AAD5YGA6-F1
#
_entry.id   AF-A0AAD5YGA6-F1
#
_cell.length_a   1.000
_cell.length_b   1.000
_cell.length_c   1.000
_cell.angle_alpha   90.00
_cell.angle_beta   90.00
_cell.angle_gamma   90.00
#
_symmetry.space_group_name_H-M   'P 1'
#
loop_
_entity.id
_entity.type
_entity.pdbx_description
1 polymer ?
#
loop_
_entity_poly.entity_id
_entity_poly.type
_entity_poly.pdbx_seq_one_letter_code
_entity_poly.pdbx_strand_id
1 'polypeptide(L)'
;MPPPLSTIISPFSSIILLLIVGRIVYTRWVRNKIFHRPPGPNPVPFIGNVHQLPMQYQERAIWDWGKTYGEIIYARFFRRHAIMINSAEVAQDLMEKRSANYSDRPPFILQCDLMGWHSMPILMRYTPHYRKLRKWLHEAFMSKATLKTYIPIQRRETYVLLAGLMNTPEEFVSHFTRLALAQHPGPIAIPLLMSHRFTAGTIAEIAYGHTVTGLEDTYIHLSDKAAGATVEAGSPGSMLVDFIPILRHWPTWLPGSGWKRNALAIRALGEEMINYPYNMVKEKMAAGTAKPCLVTRLIGEYANKEGELAAEVEDDIKNAAAVLYGAGTETTANVLTVFMLAMTKHPEVFKKAQEEIDRVIGHNRLPDFDDRDSLPYLNCVIKEVYRWHPPTPLGVPHYSMKDDEYRGYSIPAESMIIPNIWGMTRNTGWYNNPEDFCPERFDKMDELTSNVTDPKNLIFGFGRRKCVASAFADANAYLVMANIIATMNISRAQDERGFEINPPHAYKSGFTHYDPGFIGAHDEIFHGNLRWKHSPYSCVSVLEYVEQEPVYEKQFINVFLGMAALTPPAVLTIAGTDPSGGAGIQADLKTFTAHQCYGTSVVTALTAQNTRGVQGVHPCPPEFVEQQLDSVLSDIDVKAIKTGMLHDAPVIRAISKALTKRFASNTSLQPPLVCDPVCVSTSGHGLLQPEAVDVLIQELFPITTLLTPNRSEAELLLSRKSLPSTIESLEDMLRAAKDLLSIGPKAVLLKGGHITASPADVERIELSHPDVKVIRDGLLAQNMEILQIVEGDAMTQSLVVDVLQEHNSTVLFVRPRVDSTSTHGTGCTLSAALVCALSRGANLVDATHQATTYTHLGIELAQPIGGGHGPLNHVHSVMTRAIPLPTKSIPHPFTRMLILSTASVWKSYVEHDFVKQLSQGSLPKECFLHFIKQDYLYLKYYARAYGLMAAKSTSFPSISNSTRIISDVLTEVSNHKKYCLQWGITEQDLENTPESNATTAYGAFILDVGLRGDASKLLMALAACLLGYGEVGLWIKKEASKPKTRVVLEGNPYIHWITEYGGEGYQQAVKLGIDAIEEMARLDPPSPGRLEEWREVWERCTKLEKGFWDMALTLA
;
A
#
# COMPACT_ATOMS: atom_id res chain seq x y z
N MET A 1 -39.71 35.81 -71.07
CA MET A 1 -39.43 34.72 -70.12
C MET A 1 -39.08 33.46 -70.91
N PRO A 2 -37.91 32.84 -70.73
CA PRO A 2 -37.65 31.46 -71.16
C PRO A 2 -38.04 30.44 -70.05
N PRO A 3 -38.26 29.15 -70.39
CA PRO A 3 -38.78 28.12 -69.47
C PRO A 3 -37.71 27.43 -68.59
N PRO A 4 -38.10 26.72 -67.51
CA PRO A 4 -37.18 26.11 -66.55
C PRO A 4 -36.58 24.74 -66.98
N LEU A 5 -35.32 24.52 -66.59
CA LEU A 5 -34.49 23.33 -66.84
C LEU A 5 -34.92 22.07 -66.04
N SER A 6 -36.11 21.51 -66.32
CA SER A 6 -36.71 20.45 -65.49
C SER A 6 -36.85 19.05 -66.13
N THR A 7 -36.58 18.88 -67.43
CA THR A 7 -37.08 17.72 -68.20
C THR A 7 -36.04 16.80 -68.87
N ILE A 8 -34.75 16.83 -68.48
CA ILE A 8 -33.70 16.00 -69.13
C ILE A 8 -32.99 14.98 -68.19
N ILE A 9 -32.96 15.19 -66.87
CA ILE A 9 -32.07 14.43 -65.95
C ILE A 9 -32.65 13.07 -65.48
N SER A 10 -33.96 12.83 -65.66
CA SER A 10 -34.68 11.68 -65.10
C SER A 10 -34.31 10.27 -65.64
N PRO A 11 -34.19 10.02 -66.96
CA PRO A 11 -34.01 8.65 -67.45
C PRO A 11 -32.58 8.11 -67.24
N PHE A 12 -31.56 8.95 -67.45
CA PHE A 12 -30.15 8.51 -67.35
C PHE A 12 -29.76 8.09 -65.92
N SER A 13 -30.19 8.85 -64.91
CA SER A 13 -29.95 8.54 -63.50
C SER A 13 -30.60 7.20 -63.09
N SER A 14 -31.82 6.94 -63.58
CA SER A 14 -32.54 5.68 -63.37
C SER A 14 -31.85 4.47 -64.02
N ILE A 15 -31.37 4.62 -65.26
CA ILE A 15 -30.64 3.55 -65.98
C ILE A 15 -29.30 3.25 -65.31
N ILE A 16 -28.55 4.28 -64.89
CA ILE A 16 -27.28 4.11 -64.16
C ILE A 16 -27.51 3.38 -62.84
N LEU A 17 -28.57 3.72 -62.10
CA LEU A 17 -28.94 3.03 -60.86
C LEU A 17 -29.28 1.56 -61.11
N LEU A 18 -30.07 1.26 -62.14
CA LEU A 18 -30.41 -0.13 -62.52
C LEU A 18 -29.19 -0.94 -62.96
N LEU A 19 -28.24 -0.35 -63.70
CA LEU A 19 -26.99 -1.01 -64.08
C LEU A 19 -26.06 -1.26 -62.87
N ILE A 20 -26.01 -0.33 -61.91
CA ILE A 20 -25.28 -0.49 -60.65
C ILE A 20 -25.91 -1.62 -59.82
N VAL A 21 -27.24 -1.61 -59.63
CA VAL A 21 -27.97 -2.66 -58.92
C VAL A 21 -27.80 -4.02 -59.62
N GLY A 22 -27.96 -4.08 -60.94
CA GLY A 22 -27.75 -5.29 -61.73
C GLY A 22 -26.34 -5.84 -61.60
N ARG A 23 -25.30 -4.99 -61.66
CA ARG A 23 -23.90 -5.39 -61.45
C ARG A 23 -23.65 -5.87 -60.02
N ILE A 24 -24.29 -5.27 -59.01
CA ILE A 24 -24.21 -5.69 -57.60
C ILE A 24 -24.91 -7.04 -57.39
N VAL A 25 -26.08 -7.26 -58.01
CA VAL A 25 -26.81 -8.54 -57.95
C VAL A 25 -26.03 -9.64 -58.66
N TYR A 26 -25.53 -9.38 -59.88
CA TYR A 26 -24.71 -10.33 -60.64
C TYR A 26 -23.43 -10.71 -59.90
N THR A 27 -22.66 -9.74 -59.40
CA THR A 27 -21.43 -10.04 -58.65
C THR A 27 -21.69 -10.72 -57.30
N ARG A 28 -22.83 -10.47 -56.63
CA ARG A 28 -23.30 -11.25 -55.48
C ARG A 28 -23.62 -12.70 -55.87
N TRP A 29 -24.39 -12.90 -56.94
CA TRP A 29 -24.79 -14.23 -57.43
C TRP A 29 -23.57 -15.07 -57.83
N VAL A 30 -22.64 -14.50 -58.60
CA VAL A 30 -21.39 -15.17 -58.99
C VAL A 30 -20.52 -15.49 -57.77
N ARG A 31 -20.28 -14.55 -56.85
CA ARG A 31 -19.46 -14.82 -55.65
C ARG A 31 -20.12 -15.84 -54.70
N ASN A 32 -21.44 -15.88 -54.60
CA ASN A 32 -22.16 -16.88 -53.79
C ASN A 32 -22.22 -18.26 -54.45
N LYS A 33 -22.10 -18.37 -55.79
CA LYS A 33 -21.97 -19.67 -56.48
C LYS A 33 -20.56 -20.25 -56.46
N ILE A 34 -19.54 -19.41 -56.40
CA ILE A 34 -18.12 -19.86 -56.41
C ILE A 34 -17.60 -20.21 -55.01
N PHE A 35 -18.05 -19.49 -53.97
CA PHE A 35 -17.59 -19.72 -52.59
C PHE A 35 -18.69 -20.38 -51.74
N HIS A 36 -18.63 -21.72 -51.64
CA HIS A 36 -19.46 -22.46 -50.69
C HIS A 36 -18.93 -22.22 -49.26
N ARG A 37 -19.44 -21.18 -48.59
CA ARG A 37 -19.00 -20.79 -47.25
C ARG A 37 -19.64 -21.66 -46.16
N PRO A 38 -19.08 -21.71 -44.94
CA PRO A 38 -19.79 -22.25 -43.79
C PRO A 38 -21.17 -21.59 -43.58
N PRO A 39 -22.13 -22.29 -42.97
CA PRO A 39 -23.44 -21.72 -42.63
C PRO A 39 -23.33 -20.61 -41.58
N GLY A 40 -24.34 -19.76 -41.47
CA GLY A 40 -24.36 -18.69 -40.48
C GLY A 40 -25.49 -17.68 -40.67
N PRO A 41 -25.62 -16.68 -39.76
CA PRO A 41 -26.70 -15.71 -39.78
C PRO A 41 -26.69 -14.82 -41.03
N ASN A 42 -27.87 -14.54 -41.57
CA ASN A 42 -28.04 -13.72 -42.77
C ASN A 42 -27.52 -12.28 -42.55
N PRO A 43 -26.54 -11.80 -43.34
CA PRO A 43 -25.91 -10.49 -43.12
C PRO A 43 -26.62 -9.36 -43.87
N VAL A 44 -26.99 -8.28 -43.18
CA VAL A 44 -27.60 -7.10 -43.83
C VAL A 44 -26.57 -6.32 -44.69
N PRO A 45 -27.01 -5.47 -45.63
CA PRO A 45 -26.13 -4.62 -46.42
C PRO A 45 -25.19 -3.75 -45.55
N PHE A 46 -24.00 -3.46 -46.07
CA PHE A 46 -22.95 -2.62 -45.47
C PHE A 46 -22.39 -3.10 -44.12
N ILE A 47 -23.17 -3.17 -43.04
CA ILE A 47 -22.69 -3.54 -41.70
C ILE A 47 -22.54 -5.06 -41.48
N GLY A 48 -23.28 -5.89 -42.22
CA GLY A 48 -23.22 -7.35 -42.09
C GLY A 48 -23.90 -7.87 -40.82
N ASN A 49 -23.20 -8.67 -40.01
CA ASN A 49 -23.76 -9.35 -38.84
C ASN A 49 -23.53 -8.62 -37.50
N VAL A 50 -22.90 -7.43 -37.50
CA VAL A 50 -22.57 -6.69 -36.26
C VAL A 50 -23.82 -6.49 -35.38
N HIS A 51 -24.95 -6.14 -35.98
CA HIS A 51 -26.25 -5.95 -35.31
C HIS A 51 -26.86 -7.23 -34.68
N GLN A 52 -26.30 -8.42 -34.93
CA GLN A 52 -26.78 -9.71 -34.39
C GLN A 52 -25.87 -10.25 -33.28
N LEU A 53 -24.68 -9.69 -33.08
CA LEU A 53 -23.76 -10.09 -32.01
C LEU A 53 -23.82 -9.04 -30.89
N PRO A 54 -24.14 -9.41 -29.64
CA PRO A 54 -24.20 -8.45 -28.54
C PRO A 54 -22.80 -7.93 -28.16
N MET A 55 -22.74 -6.79 -27.46
CA MET A 55 -21.48 -6.28 -26.89
C MET A 55 -21.06 -7.01 -25.60
N GLN A 56 -21.92 -7.87 -25.06
CA GLN A 56 -21.66 -8.68 -23.85
C GLN A 56 -22.06 -10.13 -24.10
N TYR A 57 -21.32 -11.07 -23.52
CA TYR A 57 -21.53 -12.52 -23.59
C TYR A 57 -21.51 -13.06 -25.03
N GLN A 58 -20.55 -12.60 -25.83
CA GLN A 58 -20.38 -13.00 -27.23
C GLN A 58 -20.15 -14.51 -27.37
N GLU A 59 -19.50 -15.14 -26.41
CA GLU A 59 -19.32 -16.57 -26.29
C GLU A 59 -20.65 -17.35 -26.23
N ARG A 60 -21.66 -16.78 -25.57
CA ARG A 60 -23.01 -17.37 -25.46
C ARG A 60 -23.79 -17.18 -26.76
N ALA A 61 -23.74 -16.00 -27.36
CA ALA A 61 -24.38 -15.74 -28.65
C ALA A 61 -23.79 -16.62 -29.77
N ILE A 62 -22.48 -16.82 -29.79
CA ILE A 62 -21.78 -17.70 -30.73
C ILE A 62 -22.13 -19.18 -30.46
N TRP A 63 -22.30 -19.57 -29.19
CA TRP A 63 -22.79 -20.90 -28.82
C TRP A 63 -24.23 -21.15 -29.29
N ASP A 64 -25.13 -20.17 -29.12
CA ASP A 64 -26.52 -20.25 -29.59
C ASP A 64 -26.63 -20.26 -31.12
N TRP A 65 -25.77 -19.52 -31.82
CA TRP A 65 -25.61 -19.67 -33.28
C TRP A 65 -25.17 -21.10 -33.65
N GLY A 66 -24.34 -21.74 -32.84
CA GLY A 66 -23.93 -23.14 -33.03
C GLY A 66 -25.09 -24.13 -33.04
N LYS A 67 -26.13 -23.89 -32.22
CA LYS A 67 -27.36 -24.70 -32.19
C LYS A 67 -28.17 -24.62 -33.50
N THR A 68 -27.93 -23.59 -34.32
CA THR A 68 -28.66 -23.34 -35.59
C THR A 68 -27.80 -23.66 -36.83
N TYR A 69 -26.49 -23.38 -36.77
CA TYR A 69 -25.58 -23.47 -37.92
C TYR A 69 -24.49 -24.54 -37.76
N GLY A 70 -24.36 -25.16 -36.58
CA GLY A 70 -23.39 -26.23 -36.31
C GLY A 70 -22.02 -25.73 -35.83
N GLU A 71 -21.01 -26.59 -35.98
CA GLU A 71 -19.67 -26.42 -35.39
C GLU A 71 -18.87 -25.22 -35.91
N ILE A 72 -19.19 -24.76 -37.12
CA ILE A 72 -18.42 -23.76 -37.88
C ILE A 72 -19.40 -22.71 -38.39
N ILE A 73 -19.30 -21.49 -37.88
CA ILE A 73 -20.25 -20.41 -38.17
C ILE A 73 -19.55 -19.32 -38.96
N TYR A 74 -20.09 -18.96 -40.12
CA TYR A 74 -19.65 -17.80 -40.90
C TYR A 74 -20.44 -16.55 -40.53
N ALA A 75 -19.72 -15.46 -40.28
CA ALA A 75 -20.27 -14.11 -40.21
C ALA A 75 -19.43 -13.12 -41.02
N ARG A 76 -19.98 -11.92 -41.23
CA ARG A 76 -19.33 -10.81 -41.91
C ARG A 76 -19.48 -9.54 -41.08
N PHE A 77 -18.38 -9.00 -40.58
CA PHE A 77 -18.36 -7.72 -39.85
C PHE A 77 -17.89 -6.62 -40.80
N PHE A 78 -18.83 -5.77 -41.23
CA PHE A 78 -18.67 -4.82 -42.33
C PHE A 78 -18.16 -5.49 -43.63
N ARG A 79 -16.85 -5.41 -43.87
CA ARG A 79 -16.17 -6.05 -45.02
C ARG A 79 -15.36 -7.30 -44.65
N ARG A 80 -15.03 -7.51 -43.37
CA ARG A 80 -14.23 -8.67 -42.93
C ARG A 80 -15.07 -9.93 -42.86
N HIS A 81 -14.47 -11.05 -43.26
CA HIS A 81 -15.00 -12.39 -43.01
C HIS A 81 -14.62 -12.81 -41.59
N ALA A 82 -15.53 -13.49 -40.89
CA ALA A 82 -15.30 -14.07 -39.57
C ALA A 82 -15.80 -15.52 -39.55
N ILE A 83 -14.99 -16.42 -39.01
CA ILE A 83 -15.31 -17.83 -38.78
C ILE A 83 -15.26 -18.05 -37.27
N MET A 84 -16.41 -18.38 -36.66
CA MET A 84 -16.48 -18.79 -35.27
C MET A 84 -16.49 -20.31 -35.19
N ILE A 85 -15.76 -20.86 -34.23
CA ILE A 85 -15.60 -22.31 -34.04
C ILE A 85 -16.12 -22.69 -32.66
N ASN A 86 -17.09 -23.60 -32.60
CA ASN A 86 -17.63 -24.17 -31.33
C ASN A 86 -17.10 -25.58 -31.03
N SER A 87 -16.46 -26.24 -32.00
CA SER A 87 -15.89 -27.59 -31.88
C SER A 87 -14.39 -27.53 -31.53
N ALA A 88 -13.98 -28.35 -30.55
CA ALA A 88 -12.57 -28.51 -30.19
C ALA A 88 -11.78 -29.19 -31.33
N GLU A 89 -12.42 -30.12 -32.02
CA GLU A 89 -11.90 -30.91 -33.14
C GLU A 89 -11.61 -30.02 -34.34
N VAL A 90 -12.53 -29.10 -34.68
CA VAL A 90 -12.33 -28.08 -35.73
C VAL A 90 -11.24 -27.08 -35.32
N ALA A 91 -11.19 -26.67 -34.05
CA ALA A 91 -10.13 -25.78 -33.57
C ALA A 91 -8.75 -26.45 -33.67
N GLN A 92 -8.63 -27.74 -33.32
CA GLN A 92 -7.41 -28.51 -33.54
C GLN A 92 -7.08 -28.66 -35.04
N ASP A 93 -8.05 -29.02 -35.89
CA ASP A 93 -7.82 -29.19 -37.33
C ASP A 93 -7.32 -27.90 -38.01
N LEU A 94 -7.99 -26.76 -37.76
CA LEU A 94 -7.63 -25.49 -38.37
C LEU A 94 -6.44 -24.82 -37.67
N MET A 95 -6.49 -24.68 -36.34
CA MET A 95 -5.62 -23.77 -35.61
C MET A 95 -4.35 -24.45 -35.07
N GLU A 96 -4.35 -25.78 -34.90
CA GLU A 96 -3.18 -26.59 -34.52
C GLU A 96 -2.57 -27.28 -35.75
N LYS A 97 -3.28 -28.22 -36.38
CA LYS A 97 -2.77 -29.03 -37.52
C LYS A 97 -2.51 -28.15 -38.76
N ARG A 98 -3.46 -27.30 -39.15
CA ARG A 98 -3.30 -26.31 -40.24
C ARG A 98 -2.78 -24.95 -39.77
N SER A 99 -2.16 -24.88 -38.58
CA SER A 99 -1.57 -23.65 -38.00
C SER A 99 -0.65 -22.87 -38.96
N ALA A 100 -0.11 -23.48 -40.01
CA ALA A 100 0.71 -22.80 -41.02
C ALA A 100 -0.07 -21.77 -41.86
N ASN A 101 -1.40 -21.90 -41.97
CA ASN A 101 -2.28 -20.88 -42.55
C ASN A 101 -2.86 -19.94 -41.48
N TYR A 102 -3.21 -20.49 -40.32
CA TYR A 102 -4.06 -19.82 -39.33
C TYR A 102 -3.32 -19.18 -38.13
N SER A 103 -2.00 -18.96 -38.20
CA SER A 103 -1.23 -18.34 -37.10
C SER A 103 -1.05 -16.82 -37.21
N ASP A 104 -1.65 -16.14 -38.17
CA ASP A 104 -1.57 -14.67 -38.28
C ASP A 104 -2.58 -13.96 -37.37
N ARG A 105 -2.48 -12.64 -37.24
CA ARG A 105 -3.39 -11.80 -36.44
C ARG A 105 -4.11 -10.76 -37.32
N PRO A 106 -5.37 -10.40 -37.00
CA PRO A 106 -5.98 -9.19 -37.53
C PRO A 106 -5.13 -7.95 -37.19
N PRO A 107 -5.20 -6.84 -37.96
CA PRO A 107 -4.37 -5.66 -37.72
C PRO A 107 -4.54 -4.90 -36.39
N PHE A 108 -5.54 -5.23 -35.55
CA PHE A 108 -5.82 -4.62 -34.23
C PHE A 108 -5.48 -3.11 -34.11
N ILE A 109 -6.12 -2.29 -34.95
CA ILE A 109 -5.76 -0.88 -35.18
C ILE A 109 -5.94 -0.03 -33.92
N LEU A 110 -6.91 -0.34 -33.05
CA LEU A 110 -7.04 0.35 -31.77
C LEU A 110 -5.79 0.15 -30.89
N GLN A 111 -5.34 -1.09 -30.78
CA GLN A 111 -4.28 -1.47 -29.83
C GLN A 111 -2.88 -1.25 -30.41
N CYS A 112 -2.65 -1.65 -31.66
CA CYS A 112 -1.35 -1.50 -32.33
C CYS A 112 -1.11 -0.04 -32.78
N ASP A 113 -1.96 0.53 -33.64
CA ASP A 113 -1.70 1.85 -34.26
C ASP A 113 -1.91 3.02 -33.28
N LEU A 114 -2.89 2.93 -32.37
CA LEU A 114 -3.30 4.07 -31.53
C LEU A 114 -2.79 3.99 -30.09
N MET A 115 -2.91 2.84 -29.42
CA MET A 115 -2.34 2.64 -28.06
C MET A 115 -0.84 2.31 -28.08
N GLY A 116 -0.25 2.00 -29.24
CA GLY A 116 1.19 1.72 -29.35
C GLY A 116 1.62 0.29 -29.07
N TRP A 117 0.69 -0.66 -28.82
CA TRP A 117 0.99 -2.07 -28.53
C TRP A 117 1.51 -2.90 -29.74
N HIS A 118 2.01 -2.23 -30.78
CA HIS A 118 2.46 -2.82 -32.05
C HIS A 118 3.55 -3.90 -31.91
N SER A 119 4.46 -3.76 -30.94
CA SER A 119 5.53 -4.72 -30.64
C SER A 119 5.12 -5.83 -29.66
N MET A 120 3.84 -5.91 -29.23
CA MET A 120 3.38 -6.93 -28.27
C MET A 120 3.12 -8.30 -28.93
N PRO A 121 3.86 -9.38 -28.60
CA PRO A 121 3.79 -10.67 -29.31
C PRO A 121 2.42 -11.37 -29.35
N ILE A 122 1.51 -11.02 -28.45
CA ILE A 122 0.13 -11.52 -28.44
C ILE A 122 -0.71 -10.95 -29.61
N LEU A 123 -0.47 -9.69 -29.98
CA LEU A 123 -1.18 -8.94 -31.03
C LEU A 123 -0.48 -8.96 -32.40
N MET A 124 0.85 -9.11 -32.44
CA MET A 124 1.66 -9.01 -33.67
C MET A 124 1.22 -9.97 -34.79
N ARG A 125 1.29 -9.49 -36.05
CA ARG A 125 1.25 -10.31 -37.28
C ARG A 125 2.29 -11.45 -37.25
N TYR A 126 2.08 -12.53 -38.00
CA TYR A 126 3.03 -13.67 -38.04
C TYR A 126 4.25 -13.39 -38.94
N THR A 127 5.16 -12.54 -38.46
CA THR A 127 6.34 -12.05 -39.17
C THR A 127 7.65 -12.76 -38.75
N PRO A 128 8.80 -12.52 -39.43
CA PRO A 128 10.11 -12.89 -38.89
C PRO A 128 10.39 -12.27 -37.52
N HIS A 129 9.97 -11.01 -37.32
CA HIS A 129 10.08 -10.26 -36.07
C HIS A 129 9.28 -10.90 -34.92
N TYR A 130 8.01 -11.27 -35.15
CA TYR A 130 7.25 -12.08 -34.18
C TYR A 130 7.98 -13.39 -33.81
N ARG A 131 8.57 -14.08 -34.80
CA ARG A 131 9.31 -15.32 -34.56
C ARG A 131 10.59 -15.11 -33.73
N LYS A 132 11.26 -13.96 -33.83
CA LYS A 132 12.39 -13.57 -32.96
C LYS A 132 11.93 -13.46 -31.50
N LEU A 133 10.95 -12.59 -31.22
CA LEU A 133 10.44 -12.38 -29.85
C LEU A 133 9.85 -13.67 -29.26
N ARG A 134 9.10 -14.43 -30.06
CA ARG A 134 8.52 -15.72 -29.65
C ARG A 134 9.58 -16.79 -29.34
N LYS A 135 10.76 -16.73 -29.97
CA LYS A 135 11.89 -17.61 -29.65
C LYS A 135 12.43 -17.30 -28.25
N TRP A 136 12.75 -16.03 -27.96
CA TRP A 136 13.26 -15.61 -26.65
C TRP A 136 12.31 -15.98 -25.50
N LEU A 137 11.01 -15.77 -25.69
CA LEU A 137 9.98 -16.15 -24.72
C LEU A 137 9.90 -17.67 -24.52
N HIS A 138 10.11 -18.46 -25.57
CA HIS A 138 10.14 -19.93 -25.48
C HIS A 138 11.40 -20.43 -24.75
N GLU A 139 12.55 -19.79 -24.95
CA GLU A 139 13.79 -20.08 -24.22
C GLU A 139 13.67 -19.76 -22.72
N ALA A 140 12.88 -18.72 -22.37
CA ALA A 140 12.56 -18.39 -20.99
C ALA A 140 11.57 -19.38 -20.32
N PHE A 141 10.48 -19.76 -20.99
CA PHE A 141 9.35 -20.46 -20.34
C PHE A 141 9.10 -21.92 -20.74
N MET A 142 9.77 -22.46 -21.76
CA MET A 142 9.65 -23.88 -22.16
C MET A 142 10.93 -24.70 -21.92
N SER A 143 12.03 -24.04 -21.54
CA SER A 143 13.27 -24.70 -21.14
C SER A 143 13.14 -25.31 -19.73
N LYS A 144 13.26 -26.65 -19.62
CA LYS A 144 13.27 -27.33 -18.31
C LYS A 144 14.39 -26.85 -17.38
N ALA A 145 15.52 -26.38 -17.93
CA ALA A 145 16.61 -25.81 -17.13
C ALA A 145 16.23 -24.43 -16.59
N THR A 146 15.66 -23.56 -17.42
CA THR A 146 15.25 -22.21 -17.01
C THR A 146 14.09 -22.25 -16.01
N LEU A 147 13.08 -23.10 -16.23
CA LEU A 147 11.96 -23.29 -15.30
C LEU A 147 12.44 -23.72 -13.90
N LYS A 148 13.48 -24.57 -13.80
CA LYS A 148 14.06 -24.94 -12.50
C LYS A 148 14.70 -23.77 -11.75
N THR A 149 15.15 -22.71 -12.44
CA THR A 149 15.66 -21.49 -11.78
C THR A 149 14.55 -20.60 -11.22
N TYR A 150 13.29 -20.80 -11.63
CA TYR A 150 12.14 -20.05 -11.13
C TYR A 150 11.49 -20.70 -9.89
N ILE A 151 11.72 -21.99 -9.64
CA ILE A 151 11.17 -22.73 -8.50
C ILE A 151 11.32 -22.01 -7.15
N PRO A 152 12.49 -21.43 -6.78
CA PRO A 152 12.63 -20.68 -5.52
C PRO A 152 11.73 -19.46 -5.45
N ILE A 153 11.60 -18.71 -6.56
CA ILE A 153 10.70 -17.54 -6.66
C ILE A 153 9.25 -18.02 -6.50
N GLN A 154 8.84 -19.07 -7.22
CA GLN A 154 7.49 -19.61 -7.17
C GLN A 154 7.12 -20.11 -5.76
N ARG A 155 8.03 -20.76 -5.04
CA ARG A 155 7.85 -21.17 -3.64
C ARG A 155 7.73 -19.97 -2.71
N ARG A 156 8.73 -19.07 -2.71
CA ARG A 156 8.74 -17.85 -1.87
C ARG A 156 7.44 -17.06 -2.04
N GLU A 157 7.08 -16.76 -3.28
CA GLU A 157 5.88 -15.98 -3.63
C GLU A 157 4.58 -16.72 -3.27
N THR A 158 4.53 -18.06 -3.37
CA THR A 158 3.41 -18.86 -2.85
C THR A 158 3.30 -18.71 -1.33
N TYR A 159 4.41 -18.78 -0.60
CA TYR A 159 4.40 -18.63 0.85
C TYR A 159 4.04 -17.20 1.29
N VAL A 160 4.42 -16.17 0.52
CA VAL A 160 3.93 -14.79 0.70
C VAL A 160 2.40 -14.72 0.57
N LEU A 161 1.83 -15.42 -0.42
CA LEU A 161 0.38 -15.48 -0.63
C LEU A 161 -0.35 -16.18 0.53
N LEU A 162 0.16 -17.35 0.99
CA LEU A 162 -0.41 -18.06 2.14
C LEU A 162 -0.38 -17.20 3.41
N ALA A 163 0.76 -16.52 3.64
CA ALA A 163 0.94 -15.61 4.76
C ALA A 163 -0.02 -14.41 4.71
N GLY A 164 -0.15 -13.76 3.54
CA GLY A 164 -1.08 -12.64 3.35
C GLY A 164 -2.54 -13.04 3.63
N LEU A 165 -2.99 -14.12 3.00
CA LEU A 165 -4.35 -14.66 3.16
C LEU A 165 -4.73 -15.03 4.59
N MET A 166 -3.75 -15.27 5.47
CA MET A 166 -3.98 -15.55 6.88
C MET A 166 -3.89 -14.34 7.80
N ASN A 167 -3.24 -13.25 7.37
CA ASN A 167 -3.08 -12.02 8.15
C ASN A 167 -4.26 -11.06 7.97
N THR A 168 -4.68 -10.83 6.72
CA THR A 168 -5.86 -10.02 6.40
C THR A 168 -6.86 -10.84 5.57
N PRO A 169 -7.51 -11.88 6.14
CA PRO A 169 -8.51 -12.70 5.45
C PRO A 169 -9.77 -11.91 5.06
N GLU A 170 -10.08 -10.80 5.73
CA GLU A 170 -11.07 -9.82 5.30
C GLU A 170 -10.66 -9.11 3.99
N GLU A 171 -9.37 -8.89 3.77
CA GLU A 171 -8.81 -8.43 2.50
C GLU A 171 -8.53 -9.59 1.51
N PHE A 172 -9.24 -10.73 1.63
CA PHE A 172 -9.10 -11.93 0.79
C PHE A 172 -8.80 -11.64 -0.70
N VAL A 173 -9.43 -10.61 -1.28
CA VAL A 173 -9.26 -10.22 -2.68
C VAL A 173 -8.18 -9.17 -2.95
N SER A 174 -7.61 -8.48 -1.94
CA SER A 174 -6.33 -7.79 -2.13
C SER A 174 -5.23 -8.83 -2.45
N HIS A 175 -5.23 -9.95 -1.71
CA HIS A 175 -4.30 -11.07 -1.88
C HIS A 175 -4.46 -11.80 -3.20
N PHE A 176 -5.71 -12.10 -3.62
CA PHE A 176 -5.91 -12.92 -4.82
C PHE A 176 -5.38 -12.36 -6.24
N THR A 177 -6.08 -10.17 -7.83
CA THR A 177 -7.15 -9.11 -8.09
C THR A 177 -7.60 -8.08 -7.03
N ARG A 178 -6.74 -7.18 -6.52
CA ARG A 178 -7.19 -5.98 -5.76
C ARG A 178 -8.16 -5.15 -6.63
N LEU A 179 -9.38 -4.87 -6.15
CA LEU A 179 -10.30 -3.96 -6.83
C LEU A 179 -10.08 -2.53 -6.36
N ALA A 180 -9.53 -1.68 -7.22
CA ALA A 180 -9.75 -0.24 -7.07
C ALA A 180 -11.14 0.10 -7.65
N LEU A 181 -12.08 0.47 -6.77
CA LEU A 181 -13.30 1.15 -7.16
C LEU A 181 -12.93 2.51 -7.75
N ALA A 182 -12.82 2.57 -9.09
CA ALA A 182 -12.51 3.79 -9.80
C ALA A 182 -13.60 4.84 -9.53
N GLN A 183 -13.27 5.87 -8.74
CA GLN A 183 -14.14 7.02 -8.45
C GLN A 183 -14.23 7.97 -9.66
N HIS A 184 -14.45 7.42 -10.86
CA HIS A 184 -14.63 8.14 -12.10
C HIS A 184 -16.12 8.20 -12.46
N PRO A 185 -16.72 9.40 -12.61
CA PRO A 185 -18.11 9.56 -13.01
C PRO A 185 -18.28 9.28 -14.52
N GLY A 186 -18.14 8.02 -14.91
CA GLY A 186 -18.39 7.50 -16.26
C GLY A 186 -19.66 6.63 -16.29
N PRO A 187 -20.36 6.53 -17.44
CA PRO A 187 -21.64 5.81 -17.54
C PRO A 187 -21.53 4.27 -17.47
N ILE A 188 -20.32 3.72 -17.34
CA ILE A 188 -20.07 2.28 -17.16
C ILE A 188 -19.02 2.10 -16.07
N ALA A 189 -19.44 1.94 -14.82
CA ALA A 189 -18.53 1.59 -13.73
C ALA A 189 -18.07 0.12 -13.89
N ILE A 190 -16.80 -0.06 -14.22
CA ILE A 190 -16.06 -1.32 -14.09
C ILE A 190 -14.96 -1.06 -13.05
N PRO A 191 -14.87 -1.87 -11.97
CA PRO A 191 -13.78 -1.73 -11.03
C PRO A 191 -12.47 -2.16 -11.72
N LEU A 192 -11.38 -1.47 -11.40
CA LEU A 192 -10.06 -1.79 -11.95
C LEU A 192 -9.58 -3.11 -11.36
N LEU A 193 -9.32 -4.11 -12.21
CA LEU A 193 -8.56 -5.30 -11.83
C LEU A 193 -7.09 -4.89 -11.69
N MET A 194 -6.57 -4.84 -10.46
CA MET A 194 -5.14 -4.70 -10.19
C MET A 194 -4.49 -6.09 -10.09
N SER A 195 -3.21 -6.21 -10.41
CA SER A 195 -2.48 -7.46 -10.30
C SER A 195 -2.21 -7.79 -8.83
N HIS A 196 -2.24 -9.07 -8.50
CA HIS A 196 -1.98 -9.53 -7.15
C HIS A 196 -0.49 -9.67 -6.85
N ARG A 197 -0.14 -9.51 -5.57
CA ARG A 197 1.24 -9.60 -5.06
C ARG A 197 1.96 -10.85 -5.56
N PHE A 198 1.35 -12.05 -5.47
CA PHE A 198 1.93 -13.31 -5.94
C PHE A 198 2.36 -13.27 -7.41
N THR A 199 1.42 -13.01 -8.32
CA THR A 199 1.69 -13.07 -9.76
C THR A 199 2.59 -11.93 -10.21
N ALA A 200 2.40 -10.73 -9.64
CA ALA A 200 3.16 -9.54 -10.00
C ALA A 200 4.62 -9.67 -9.55
N GLY A 201 4.87 -10.10 -8.31
CA GLY A 201 6.24 -10.32 -7.79
C GLY A 201 6.98 -11.44 -8.52
N THR A 202 6.31 -12.58 -8.75
CA THR A 202 6.87 -13.70 -9.52
C THR A 202 7.31 -13.25 -10.93
N ILE A 203 6.46 -12.50 -11.64
CA ILE A 203 6.78 -12.04 -12.99
C ILE A 203 7.79 -10.87 -12.99
N ALA A 204 7.72 -9.93 -12.05
CA ALA A 204 8.68 -8.83 -11.93
C ALA A 204 10.11 -9.33 -11.66
N GLU A 205 10.27 -10.38 -10.85
CA GLU A 205 11.59 -10.96 -10.60
C GLU A 205 12.10 -11.77 -11.80
N ILE A 206 11.24 -12.54 -12.48
CA ILE A 206 11.62 -13.26 -13.70
C ILE A 206 11.97 -12.32 -14.87
N ALA A 207 11.18 -11.26 -15.08
CA ALA A 207 11.37 -10.32 -16.18
C ALA A 207 12.53 -9.35 -15.92
N TYR A 208 12.55 -8.73 -14.74
CA TYR A 208 13.42 -7.59 -14.41
C TYR A 208 14.35 -7.81 -13.21
N GLY A 209 14.30 -8.96 -12.53
CA GLY A 209 15.12 -9.20 -11.33
C GLY A 209 14.70 -8.32 -10.15
N HIS A 210 13.46 -7.82 -10.19
CA HIS A 210 12.90 -6.93 -9.19
C HIS A 210 12.04 -7.71 -8.21
N THR A 211 12.51 -7.83 -6.97
CA THR A 211 11.67 -8.29 -5.87
C THR A 211 10.76 -7.15 -5.45
N VAL A 212 9.46 -7.36 -5.60
CA VAL A 212 8.40 -6.48 -5.09
C VAL A 212 8.32 -6.66 -3.57
N THR A 213 8.17 -5.58 -2.80
CA THR A 213 8.03 -5.65 -1.33
C THR A 213 6.59 -5.43 -0.84
N GLY A 214 5.75 -4.69 -1.57
CA GLY A 214 4.35 -4.42 -1.21
C GLY A 214 3.44 -4.16 -2.43
N LEU A 215 2.17 -3.86 -2.18
CA LEU A 215 1.19 -3.54 -3.25
C LEU A 215 1.27 -2.09 -3.77
N GLU A 216 1.97 -1.20 -3.06
CA GLU A 216 2.22 0.19 -3.47
C GLU A 216 3.51 0.34 -4.31
N ASP A 217 3.95 -0.75 -4.94
CA ASP A 217 5.12 -0.76 -5.82
C ASP A 217 4.82 0.01 -7.12
N THR A 218 5.67 0.99 -7.44
CA THR A 218 5.53 1.86 -8.62
C THR A 218 5.39 1.08 -9.93
N TYR A 219 6.11 -0.03 -10.09
CA TYR A 219 6.03 -0.84 -11.30
C TYR A 219 4.68 -1.57 -11.41
N ILE A 220 4.15 -2.08 -10.29
CA ILE A 220 2.81 -2.67 -10.23
C ILE A 220 1.76 -1.62 -10.59
N HIS A 221 1.79 -0.46 -9.93
CA HIS A 221 0.79 0.60 -10.15
C HIS A 221 0.77 1.07 -11.61
N LEU A 222 1.93 1.30 -12.24
CA LEU A 222 2.02 1.69 -13.65
C LEU A 222 1.45 0.60 -14.58
N SER A 223 1.80 -0.66 -14.32
CA SER A 223 1.42 -1.79 -15.17
C SER A 223 -0.07 -2.11 -15.09
N ASP A 224 -0.64 -2.09 -13.89
CA ASP A 224 -2.06 -2.35 -13.68
C ASP A 224 -2.95 -1.26 -14.29
N LYS A 225 -2.52 0.00 -14.14
CA LYS A 225 -3.18 1.16 -14.74
C LYS A 225 -3.15 1.10 -16.28
N ALA A 226 -2.02 0.70 -16.88
CA ALA A 226 -1.90 0.55 -18.33
C ALA A 226 -2.69 -0.67 -18.87
N ALA A 227 -2.67 -1.80 -18.15
CA ALA A 227 -3.41 -3.01 -18.51
C ALA A 227 -4.93 -2.81 -18.41
N GLY A 228 -5.42 -2.36 -17.24
CA GLY A 228 -6.85 -2.14 -17.00
C GLY A 228 -7.47 -1.16 -17.98
N ALA A 229 -6.82 -0.01 -18.24
CA ALA A 229 -7.31 0.96 -19.20
C ALA A 229 -7.28 0.44 -20.65
N THR A 230 -6.33 -0.44 -21.00
CA THR A 230 -6.30 -1.13 -22.31
C THR A 230 -7.48 -2.08 -22.48
N VAL A 231 -7.84 -2.83 -21.43
CA VAL A 231 -9.00 -3.75 -21.45
C VAL A 231 -10.31 -2.96 -21.51
N GLU A 232 -10.46 -1.89 -20.73
CA GLU A 232 -11.64 -1.00 -20.74
C GLU A 232 -11.90 -0.39 -22.11
N ALA A 233 -10.84 0.07 -22.80
CA ALA A 233 -10.96 0.74 -24.09
C ALA A 233 -11.32 -0.20 -25.26
N GLY A 234 -11.19 -1.52 -25.11
CA GLY A 234 -11.77 -2.50 -26.03
C GLY A 234 -10.95 -3.77 -26.24
N SER A 235 -11.64 -4.92 -26.32
CA SER A 235 -11.03 -6.23 -26.58
C SER A 235 -10.39 -6.31 -27.99
N PRO A 236 -9.38 -7.19 -28.20
CA PRO A 236 -8.66 -7.26 -29.48
C PRO A 236 -9.56 -7.50 -30.70
N GLY A 237 -9.76 -6.46 -31.49
CA GLY A 237 -10.53 -6.51 -32.74
C GLY A 237 -12.04 -6.32 -32.58
N SER A 238 -12.54 -5.88 -31.44
CA SER A 238 -13.98 -5.64 -31.21
C SER A 238 -14.45 -4.23 -31.63
N MET A 239 -13.55 -3.30 -31.93
CA MET A 239 -13.87 -1.87 -32.02
C MET A 239 -14.04 -1.38 -33.47
N LEU A 240 -14.88 -0.36 -33.68
CA LEU A 240 -15.25 0.13 -35.02
C LEU A 240 -14.04 0.54 -35.88
N VAL A 241 -12.98 1.07 -35.26
CA VAL A 241 -11.72 1.43 -35.94
C VAL A 241 -11.00 0.21 -36.52
N ASP A 242 -11.12 -0.96 -35.89
CA ASP A 242 -10.52 -2.21 -36.39
C ASP A 242 -11.18 -2.64 -37.70
N PHE A 243 -12.50 -2.49 -37.81
CA PHE A 243 -13.28 -2.84 -39.01
C PHE A 243 -13.29 -1.75 -40.09
N ILE A 244 -13.08 -0.49 -39.70
CA ILE A 244 -13.10 0.70 -40.58
C ILE A 244 -11.78 1.48 -40.40
N PRO A 245 -10.67 1.03 -41.02
CA PRO A 245 -9.32 1.55 -40.75
C PRO A 245 -9.14 3.06 -40.89
N ILE A 246 -9.90 3.71 -41.78
CA ILE A 246 -9.84 5.16 -42.00
C ILE A 246 -10.20 5.98 -40.75
N LEU A 247 -10.94 5.40 -39.79
CA LEU A 247 -11.26 6.05 -38.51
C LEU A 247 -10.00 6.31 -37.65
N ARG A 248 -8.86 5.65 -37.88
CA ARG A 248 -7.60 5.99 -37.17
C ARG A 248 -7.14 7.43 -37.47
N HIS A 249 -7.51 7.99 -38.62
CA HIS A 249 -7.20 9.36 -39.03
C HIS A 249 -8.24 10.39 -38.54
N TRP A 250 -9.28 9.98 -37.80
CA TRP A 250 -10.32 10.85 -37.27
C TRP A 250 -9.72 11.92 -36.32
N PRO A 251 -10.04 13.23 -36.45
CA PRO A 251 -9.38 14.28 -35.67
C PRO A 251 -9.75 14.27 -34.17
N THR A 252 -8.78 14.48 -33.29
CA THR A 252 -8.95 14.44 -31.82
C THR A 252 -9.81 15.58 -31.26
N TRP A 253 -9.93 16.70 -31.98
CA TRP A 253 -10.77 17.85 -31.62
C TRP A 253 -12.25 17.69 -32.01
N LEU A 254 -12.57 16.75 -32.90
CA LEU A 254 -13.93 16.57 -33.42
C LEU A 254 -14.85 15.91 -32.37
N PRO A 255 -16.16 16.24 -32.31
CA PRO A 255 -17.11 15.53 -31.45
C PRO A 255 -17.12 14.02 -31.71
N GLY A 256 -17.31 13.22 -30.66
CA GLY A 256 -17.25 11.76 -30.72
C GLY A 256 -15.83 11.16 -30.60
N SER A 257 -14.76 11.95 -30.67
CA SER A 257 -13.36 11.48 -30.59
C SER A 257 -12.89 11.00 -29.20
N GLY A 258 -13.80 10.74 -28.26
CA GLY A 258 -13.49 10.29 -26.90
C GLY A 258 -12.65 9.02 -26.88
N TRP A 259 -13.07 7.98 -27.61
CA TRP A 259 -12.36 6.70 -27.73
C TRP A 259 -10.90 6.86 -28.21
N LYS A 260 -10.66 7.77 -29.18
CA LYS A 260 -9.31 8.02 -29.71
C LYS A 260 -8.46 8.83 -28.74
N ARG A 261 -9.03 9.80 -28.02
CA ARG A 261 -8.32 10.51 -26.94
C ARG A 261 -7.94 9.56 -25.80
N ASN A 262 -8.82 8.62 -25.44
CA ASN A 262 -8.51 7.59 -24.46
C ASN A 262 -7.35 6.69 -24.92
N ALA A 263 -7.41 6.18 -26.16
CA ALA A 263 -6.34 5.35 -26.72
C ALA A 263 -4.97 6.05 -26.73
N LEU A 264 -4.92 7.37 -26.96
CA LEU A 264 -3.68 8.15 -26.91
C LEU A 264 -3.19 8.43 -25.48
N ALA A 265 -4.09 8.51 -24.48
CA ALA A 265 -3.70 8.59 -23.07
C ALA A 265 -3.17 7.23 -22.56
N ILE A 266 -3.81 6.13 -22.96
CA ILE A 266 -3.35 4.76 -22.69
C ILE A 266 -1.96 4.52 -23.28
N ARG A 267 -1.66 5.07 -24.46
CA ARG A 267 -0.33 4.99 -25.07
C ARG A 267 0.77 5.56 -24.17
N ALA A 268 0.57 6.73 -23.56
CA ALA A 268 1.57 7.32 -22.67
C ALA A 268 1.81 6.43 -21.43
N LEU A 269 0.75 5.88 -20.85
CA LEU A 269 0.84 4.92 -19.74
C LEU A 269 1.56 3.62 -20.15
N GLY A 270 1.35 3.14 -21.38
CA GLY A 270 2.06 2.00 -21.94
C GLY A 270 3.55 2.28 -22.18
N GLU A 271 3.89 3.48 -22.67
CA GLU A 271 5.27 3.92 -22.83
C GLU A 271 5.99 4.05 -21.46
N GLU A 272 5.31 4.52 -20.40
CA GLU A 272 5.83 4.47 -19.02
C GLU A 272 6.03 3.03 -18.52
N MET A 273 5.00 2.18 -18.62
CA MET A 273 5.04 0.76 -18.20
C MET A 273 6.18 -0.03 -18.85
N ILE A 274 6.48 0.25 -20.12
CA ILE A 274 7.54 -0.43 -20.87
C ILE A 274 8.94 0.09 -20.47
N ASN A 275 9.11 1.41 -20.33
CA ASN A 275 10.43 2.01 -20.13
C ASN A 275 10.90 2.00 -18.66
N TYR A 276 10.01 2.25 -17.69
CA TYR A 276 10.37 2.34 -16.26
C TYR A 276 11.13 1.11 -15.73
N PRO A 277 10.59 -0.12 -15.81
CA PRO A 277 11.25 -1.29 -15.23
C PRO A 277 12.51 -1.69 -16.02
N TYR A 278 12.60 -1.35 -17.31
CA TYR A 278 13.78 -1.60 -18.12
C TYR A 278 14.94 -0.66 -17.76
N ASN A 279 14.66 0.63 -17.56
CA ASN A 279 15.67 1.60 -17.15
C ASN A 279 16.23 1.25 -15.75
N MET A 280 15.36 0.89 -14.80
CA MET A 280 15.75 0.36 -13.49
C MET A 280 16.72 -0.85 -13.60
N VAL A 281 16.55 -1.74 -14.59
CA VAL A 281 17.50 -2.83 -14.82
C VAL A 281 18.83 -2.32 -15.34
N LYS A 282 18.86 -1.39 -16.30
CA LYS A 282 20.12 -0.80 -16.80
C LYS A 282 20.88 -0.05 -15.69
N GLU A 283 20.18 0.67 -14.81
CA GLU A 283 20.75 1.33 -13.64
C GLU A 283 21.38 0.32 -12.66
N LYS A 284 20.65 -0.76 -12.32
CA LYS A 284 21.17 -1.85 -11.47
C LYS A 284 22.33 -2.60 -12.13
N MET A 285 22.35 -2.73 -13.47
CA MET A 285 23.48 -3.33 -14.20
C MET A 285 24.71 -2.43 -14.13
N ALA A 286 24.56 -1.12 -14.36
CA ALA A 286 25.65 -0.15 -14.26
C ALA A 286 26.21 -0.04 -12.83
N ALA A 287 25.36 -0.19 -11.81
CA ALA A 287 25.75 -0.26 -10.40
C ALA A 287 26.34 -1.62 -9.97
N GLY A 288 26.33 -2.64 -10.83
CA GLY A 288 26.80 -4.00 -10.50
C GLY A 288 25.91 -4.78 -9.54
N THR A 289 24.65 -4.35 -9.32
CA THR A 289 23.70 -4.90 -8.34
C THR A 289 22.50 -5.63 -8.96
N ALA A 290 22.42 -5.73 -10.29
CA ALA A 290 21.30 -6.39 -10.97
C ALA A 290 21.26 -7.91 -10.72
N LYS A 291 20.06 -8.41 -10.37
CA LYS A 291 19.79 -9.86 -10.31
C LYS A 291 19.72 -10.47 -11.73
N PRO A 292 20.04 -11.76 -11.90
CA PRO A 292 19.76 -12.50 -13.14
C PRO A 292 18.25 -12.51 -13.46
N CYS A 293 17.88 -12.13 -14.68
CA CYS A 293 16.49 -12.06 -15.15
C CYS A 293 16.44 -12.10 -16.70
N LEU A 294 15.25 -12.03 -17.28
CA LEU A 294 15.10 -12.01 -18.74
C LEU A 294 15.81 -10.81 -19.39
N VAL A 295 15.67 -9.61 -18.82
CA VAL A 295 16.28 -8.40 -19.38
C VAL A 295 17.80 -8.44 -19.27
N THR A 296 18.39 -8.77 -18.11
CA THR A 296 19.85 -8.85 -17.96
C THR A 296 20.47 -9.91 -18.88
N ARG A 297 19.80 -11.06 -19.05
CA ARG A 297 20.21 -12.10 -20.01
C ARG A 297 20.19 -11.58 -21.46
N LEU A 298 19.08 -11.00 -21.91
CA LEU A 298 18.97 -10.55 -23.31
C LEU A 298 19.90 -9.36 -23.63
N ILE A 299 20.14 -8.45 -22.68
CA ILE A 299 21.17 -7.42 -22.83
C ILE A 299 22.54 -8.09 -22.99
N GLY A 300 22.90 -9.03 -22.11
CA GLY A 300 24.19 -9.73 -22.17
C GLY A 300 24.40 -10.62 -23.40
N GLU A 301 23.33 -11.12 -24.03
CA GLU A 301 23.39 -11.93 -25.25
C GLU A 301 23.51 -11.09 -26.55
N TYR A 302 23.05 -9.83 -26.55
CA TYR A 302 22.90 -9.03 -27.77
C TYR A 302 23.67 -7.70 -27.77
N ALA A 303 24.22 -7.26 -26.63
CA ALA A 303 25.09 -6.10 -26.58
C ALA A 303 26.43 -6.33 -27.31
N ASN A 304 27.04 -5.27 -27.82
CA ASN A 304 28.39 -5.31 -28.37
C ASN A 304 29.46 -5.40 -27.24
N LYS A 305 30.75 -5.37 -27.62
CA LYS A 305 31.86 -5.43 -26.64
C LYS A 305 31.99 -4.17 -25.77
N GLU A 306 31.42 -3.06 -26.19
CA GLU A 306 31.32 -1.82 -25.40
C GLU A 306 30.08 -1.78 -24.48
N GLY A 307 29.16 -2.75 -24.59
CA GLY A 307 27.91 -2.81 -23.81
C GLY A 307 26.70 -2.14 -24.49
N GLU A 308 26.82 -1.69 -25.73
CA GLU A 308 25.77 -1.00 -26.48
C GLU A 308 24.83 -1.98 -27.22
N LEU A 309 23.55 -1.59 -27.36
CA LEU A 309 22.53 -2.30 -28.12
C LEU A 309 22.09 -1.46 -29.32
N ALA A 310 21.81 -2.12 -30.44
CA ALA A 310 21.07 -1.49 -31.54
C ALA A 310 19.63 -1.16 -31.08
N ALA A 311 19.11 0.03 -31.42
CA ALA A 311 17.83 0.53 -30.90
C ALA A 311 16.63 -0.42 -31.15
N GLU A 312 16.57 -1.07 -32.31
CA GLU A 312 15.55 -2.09 -32.62
C GLU A 312 15.62 -3.32 -31.70
N VAL A 313 16.82 -3.65 -31.20
CA VAL A 313 17.01 -4.76 -30.26
C VAL A 313 16.67 -4.33 -28.84
N GLU A 314 16.96 -3.08 -28.46
CA GLU A 314 16.55 -2.52 -27.17
C GLU A 314 15.02 -2.41 -27.04
N ASP A 315 14.29 -1.96 -28.09
CA ASP A 315 12.81 -2.00 -28.09
C ASP A 315 12.27 -3.44 -28.05
N ASP A 316 12.87 -4.36 -28.80
CA ASP A 316 12.49 -5.77 -28.77
C ASP A 316 12.63 -6.40 -27.38
N ILE A 317 13.70 -6.08 -26.64
CA ILE A 317 13.90 -6.57 -25.26
C ILE A 317 12.87 -5.97 -24.30
N LYS A 318 12.64 -4.65 -24.39
CA LYS A 318 11.61 -3.93 -23.62
C LYS A 318 10.22 -4.57 -23.77
N ASN A 319 9.78 -4.78 -25.00
CA ASN A 319 8.47 -5.36 -25.30
C ASN A 319 8.39 -6.86 -24.95
N ALA A 320 9.49 -7.62 -25.11
CA ALA A 320 9.54 -9.03 -24.69
C ALA A 320 9.46 -9.22 -23.17
N ALA A 321 9.95 -8.26 -22.38
CA ALA A 321 9.78 -8.27 -20.92
C ALA A 321 8.37 -7.81 -20.52
N ALA A 322 7.89 -6.69 -21.08
CA ALA A 322 6.61 -6.10 -20.70
C ALA A 322 5.39 -7.00 -20.97
N VAL A 323 5.41 -7.81 -22.04
CA VAL A 323 4.32 -8.77 -22.33
C VAL A 323 4.19 -9.86 -21.26
N LEU A 324 5.23 -10.14 -20.48
CA LEU A 324 5.16 -11.15 -19.40
C LEU A 324 4.21 -10.73 -18.29
N TYR A 325 4.21 -9.45 -17.92
CA TYR A 325 3.32 -8.92 -16.89
C TYR A 325 1.87 -8.95 -17.39
N GLY A 326 1.59 -8.20 -18.46
CA GLY A 326 0.23 -8.03 -18.98
C GLY A 326 -0.45 -9.32 -19.49
N ALA A 327 0.29 -10.41 -19.75
CA ALA A 327 -0.28 -11.71 -20.05
C ALA A 327 -0.24 -12.70 -18.87
N GLY A 328 0.73 -12.55 -17.96
CA GLY A 328 1.03 -13.51 -16.89
C GLY A 328 0.30 -13.25 -15.57
N THR A 329 -0.03 -12.01 -15.24
CA THR A 329 -0.70 -11.68 -13.97
C THR A 329 -2.20 -11.99 -14.02
N GLU A 330 -2.98 -11.24 -14.80
CA GLU A 330 -4.45 -11.28 -14.83
C GLU A 330 -5.02 -12.66 -15.21
N THR A 331 -4.34 -13.42 -16.08
CA THR A 331 -4.83 -14.75 -16.49
C THR A 331 -4.62 -15.81 -15.42
N THR A 332 -3.52 -15.75 -14.67
CA THR A 332 -3.22 -16.66 -13.54
C THR A 332 -4.05 -16.28 -12.31
N ALA A 333 -4.21 -14.98 -12.06
CA ALA A 333 -5.10 -14.40 -11.06
C ALA A 333 -6.50 -15.03 -11.11
N ASN A 334 -7.12 -14.93 -12.28
CA ASN A 334 -8.47 -15.41 -12.53
C ASN A 334 -8.65 -16.91 -12.23
N VAL A 335 -7.68 -17.75 -12.64
CA VAL A 335 -7.68 -19.20 -12.33
C VAL A 335 -7.75 -19.47 -10.83
N LEU A 336 -7.00 -18.71 -10.02
CA LEU A 336 -6.97 -18.87 -8.57
C LEU A 336 -8.27 -18.38 -7.92
N THR A 337 -8.82 -17.26 -8.40
CA THR A 337 -10.12 -16.73 -7.93
C THR A 337 -11.28 -17.68 -8.27
N VAL A 338 -11.29 -18.30 -9.46
CA VAL A 338 -12.26 -19.35 -9.84
C VAL A 338 -12.11 -20.58 -8.96
N PHE A 339 -10.88 -20.99 -8.62
CA PHE A 339 -10.64 -22.09 -7.69
C PHE A 339 -11.23 -21.79 -6.31
N MET A 340 -10.98 -20.61 -5.73
CA MET A 340 -11.53 -20.27 -4.41
C MET A 340 -13.06 -20.20 -4.44
N LEU A 341 -13.66 -19.59 -5.47
CA LEU A 341 -15.12 -19.62 -5.69
C LEU A 341 -15.67 -21.05 -5.75
N ALA A 342 -15.00 -21.93 -6.47
CA ALA A 342 -15.38 -23.34 -6.56
C ALA A 342 -15.30 -24.04 -5.21
N MET A 343 -14.23 -23.84 -4.43
CA MET A 343 -14.06 -24.48 -3.12
C MET A 343 -15.05 -23.96 -2.07
N THR A 344 -15.38 -22.67 -2.06
CA THR A 344 -16.45 -22.10 -1.21
C THR A 344 -17.84 -22.62 -1.60
N LYS A 345 -18.09 -22.87 -2.89
CA LYS A 345 -19.36 -23.46 -3.36
C LYS A 345 -19.45 -24.96 -3.13
N HIS A 346 -18.33 -25.68 -3.27
CA HIS A 346 -18.22 -27.14 -3.23
C HIS A 346 -17.28 -27.61 -2.10
N PRO A 347 -17.64 -27.40 -0.82
CA PRO A 347 -16.82 -27.83 0.32
C PRO A 347 -16.60 -29.36 0.35
N GLU A 348 -17.50 -30.15 -0.26
CA GLU A 348 -17.35 -31.59 -0.47
C GLU A 348 -16.16 -31.92 -1.38
N VAL A 349 -15.92 -31.11 -2.42
CA VAL A 349 -14.75 -31.26 -3.30
C VAL A 349 -13.49 -30.81 -2.59
N PHE A 350 -13.51 -29.66 -1.91
CA PHE A 350 -12.36 -29.15 -1.17
C PHE A 350 -11.91 -30.14 -0.10
N LYS A 351 -12.83 -30.67 0.72
CA LYS A 351 -12.54 -31.68 1.74
C LYS A 351 -11.95 -32.95 1.14
N LYS A 352 -12.48 -33.45 0.03
CA LYS A 352 -11.94 -34.64 -0.65
C LYS A 352 -10.51 -34.41 -1.19
N ALA A 353 -10.18 -33.18 -1.59
CA ALA A 353 -8.81 -32.81 -1.94
C ALA A 353 -7.90 -32.67 -0.71
N GLN A 354 -8.40 -32.17 0.43
CA GLN A 354 -7.69 -32.20 1.71
C GLN A 354 -7.37 -33.66 2.12
N GLU A 355 -8.35 -34.56 2.04
CA GLU A 355 -8.19 -36.00 2.33
C GLU A 355 -7.21 -36.72 1.39
N GLU A 356 -6.91 -36.17 0.21
CA GLU A 356 -5.82 -36.63 -0.65
C GLU A 356 -4.46 -36.11 -0.19
N ILE A 357 -4.33 -34.80 0.04
CA ILE A 357 -3.06 -34.20 0.50
C ILE A 357 -2.64 -34.76 1.87
N ASP A 358 -3.55 -34.87 2.83
CA ASP A 358 -3.26 -35.41 4.16
C ASP A 358 -2.79 -36.87 4.11
N ARG A 359 -3.28 -37.65 3.14
CA ARG A 359 -2.92 -39.06 2.93
C ARG A 359 -1.58 -39.25 2.24
N VAL A 360 -1.22 -38.34 1.32
CA VAL A 360 -0.05 -38.49 0.42
C VAL A 360 1.16 -37.68 0.91
N ILE A 361 0.93 -36.47 1.41
CA ILE A 361 1.97 -35.54 1.89
C ILE A 361 2.11 -35.60 3.42
N GLY A 362 1.01 -35.87 4.12
CA GLY A 362 0.94 -35.79 5.58
C GLY A 362 0.94 -34.34 6.07
N HIS A 363 1.46 -34.12 7.27
CA HIS A 363 1.43 -32.81 7.95
C HIS A 363 2.82 -32.20 8.21
N ASN A 364 3.89 -32.96 7.95
CA ASN A 364 5.26 -32.61 8.36
C ASN A 364 5.99 -31.64 7.41
N ARG A 365 5.38 -31.31 6.27
CA ARG A 365 5.89 -30.37 5.26
C ARG A 365 4.76 -29.86 4.37
N LEU A 366 5.05 -28.87 3.56
CA LEU A 366 4.16 -28.36 2.52
C LEU A 366 4.24 -29.21 1.23
N PRO A 367 3.20 -29.19 0.37
CA PRO A 367 3.25 -29.78 -0.98
C PRO A 367 4.16 -28.98 -1.92
N ASP A 368 4.87 -29.70 -2.78
CA ASP A 368 5.86 -29.16 -3.73
C ASP A 368 5.61 -29.68 -5.17
N PHE A 369 6.41 -29.23 -6.12
CA PHE A 369 6.28 -29.58 -7.54
C PHE A 369 6.41 -31.09 -7.82
N ASP A 370 7.32 -31.78 -7.12
CA ASP A 370 7.60 -33.21 -7.34
C ASP A 370 6.48 -34.12 -6.80
N ASP A 371 5.55 -33.60 -6.00
CA ASP A 371 4.42 -34.37 -5.45
C ASP A 371 3.26 -34.57 -6.46
N ARG A 372 3.23 -33.78 -7.55
CA ARG A 372 2.04 -33.61 -8.38
C ARG A 372 1.50 -34.92 -8.98
N ASP A 373 2.39 -35.82 -9.37
CA ASP A 373 2.01 -37.11 -9.98
C ASP A 373 1.38 -38.08 -8.96
N SER A 374 1.51 -37.80 -7.65
CA SER A 374 0.89 -38.55 -6.55
C SER A 374 -0.45 -37.96 -6.07
N LEU A 375 -0.91 -36.85 -6.68
CA LEU A 375 -2.15 -36.13 -6.31
C LEU A 375 -3.17 -36.15 -7.47
N PRO A 376 -3.71 -37.32 -7.87
CA PRO A 376 -4.57 -37.45 -9.06
C PRO A 376 -5.91 -36.71 -8.93
N TYR A 377 -6.53 -36.68 -7.74
CA TYR A 377 -7.79 -35.96 -7.56
C TYR A 377 -7.60 -34.44 -7.62
N LEU A 378 -6.52 -33.90 -7.05
CA LEU A 378 -6.16 -32.48 -7.21
C LEU A 378 -5.94 -32.12 -8.69
N ASN A 379 -5.30 -32.98 -9.48
CA ASN A 379 -5.18 -32.76 -10.93
C ASN A 379 -6.55 -32.73 -11.64
N CYS A 380 -7.54 -33.50 -11.16
CA CYS A 380 -8.92 -33.42 -11.65
C CYS A 380 -9.60 -32.11 -11.25
N VAL A 381 -9.37 -31.61 -10.03
CA VAL A 381 -9.87 -30.28 -9.57
C VAL A 381 -9.30 -29.17 -10.44
N ILE A 382 -7.99 -29.19 -10.72
CA ILE A 382 -7.32 -28.21 -11.61
C ILE A 382 -7.91 -28.25 -13.03
N LYS A 383 -8.13 -29.46 -13.60
CA LYS A 383 -8.82 -29.60 -14.90
C LYS A 383 -10.23 -28.99 -14.86
N GLU A 384 -10.99 -29.22 -13.80
CA GLU A 384 -12.36 -28.70 -13.69
C GLU A 384 -12.40 -27.18 -13.52
N VAL A 385 -11.46 -26.57 -12.78
CA VAL A 385 -11.29 -25.10 -12.70
C VAL A 385 -11.06 -24.52 -14.10
N TYR A 386 -10.15 -25.10 -14.89
CA TYR A 386 -9.90 -24.66 -16.27
C TYR A 386 -11.09 -24.86 -17.22
N ARG A 387 -11.94 -25.87 -16.97
CA ARG A 387 -13.13 -26.14 -17.79
C ARG A 387 -14.29 -25.22 -17.43
N TRP A 388 -14.57 -25.03 -16.14
CA TRP A 388 -15.79 -24.41 -15.65
C TRP A 388 -15.84 -22.92 -16.01
N HIS A 389 -14.73 -22.20 -15.80
CA HIS A 389 -14.57 -20.80 -16.23
C HIS A 389 -13.19 -20.60 -16.91
N PRO A 390 -13.09 -20.81 -18.24
CA PRO A 390 -11.84 -20.62 -18.96
C PRO A 390 -11.45 -19.13 -19.00
N PRO A 391 -10.21 -18.74 -18.61
CA PRO A 391 -9.86 -17.33 -18.40
C PRO A 391 -10.03 -16.39 -19.58
N THR A 392 -9.92 -16.89 -20.82
CA THR A 392 -10.16 -16.12 -22.07
C THR A 392 -11.19 -16.83 -22.95
N PRO A 393 -12.50 -16.54 -22.83
CA PRO A 393 -13.58 -17.37 -23.37
C PRO A 393 -13.62 -17.47 -24.90
N LEU A 394 -13.09 -16.46 -25.62
CA LEU A 394 -12.96 -16.42 -27.08
C LEU A 394 -11.50 -16.45 -27.57
N GLY A 395 -10.54 -16.62 -26.65
CA GLY A 395 -9.11 -16.45 -26.90
C GLY A 395 -8.76 -15.09 -27.51
N VAL A 396 -7.66 -15.04 -28.28
CA VAL A 396 -7.31 -13.89 -29.13
C VAL A 396 -7.58 -14.27 -30.59
N PRO A 397 -8.32 -13.47 -31.38
CA PRO A 397 -8.63 -13.80 -32.76
C PRO A 397 -7.40 -14.13 -33.62
N HIS A 398 -7.53 -15.18 -34.43
CA HIS A 398 -6.55 -15.60 -35.43
C HIS A 398 -6.91 -15.06 -36.82
N TYR A 399 -6.01 -15.20 -37.79
CA TYR A 399 -6.17 -14.73 -39.16
C TYR A 399 -5.63 -15.75 -40.15
N SER A 400 -6.39 -16.02 -41.21
CA SER A 400 -6.00 -16.92 -42.31
C SER A 400 -5.16 -16.18 -43.35
N MET A 401 -3.92 -16.64 -43.58
CA MET A 401 -2.98 -16.02 -44.53
C MET A 401 -3.31 -16.33 -46.01
N LYS A 402 -4.07 -17.38 -46.28
CA LYS A 402 -4.44 -17.88 -47.61
C LYS A 402 -5.87 -18.45 -47.59
N ASP A 403 -6.48 -18.52 -48.77
CA ASP A 403 -7.69 -19.31 -49.00
C ASP A 403 -7.43 -20.78 -48.63
N ASP A 404 -8.42 -21.44 -48.03
CA ASP A 404 -8.37 -22.85 -47.66
C ASP A 404 -9.74 -23.53 -47.87
N GLU A 405 -9.75 -24.85 -47.99
CA GLU A 405 -10.96 -25.68 -48.07
C GLU A 405 -10.98 -26.68 -46.91
N TYR A 406 -12.08 -26.66 -46.14
CA TYR A 406 -12.25 -27.49 -44.96
C TYR A 406 -13.68 -28.03 -44.86
N ARG A 407 -13.82 -29.36 -44.83
CA ARG A 407 -15.11 -30.09 -44.82
C ARG A 407 -16.09 -29.64 -45.92
N GLY A 408 -15.58 -29.32 -47.12
CA GLY A 408 -16.36 -28.81 -48.26
C GLY A 408 -16.72 -27.32 -48.20
N TYR A 409 -16.27 -26.60 -47.18
CA TYR A 409 -16.41 -25.16 -47.08
C TYR A 409 -15.14 -24.43 -47.47
N SER A 410 -15.28 -23.37 -48.28
CA SER A 410 -14.20 -22.43 -48.58
C SER A 410 -14.11 -21.35 -47.50
N ILE A 411 -12.92 -21.24 -46.91
CA ILE A 411 -12.53 -20.19 -45.96
C ILE A 411 -11.59 -19.23 -46.70
N PRO A 412 -12.02 -18.01 -47.05
CA PRO A 412 -11.15 -17.04 -47.73
C PRO A 412 -9.97 -16.60 -46.87
N ALA A 413 -8.87 -16.21 -47.51
CA ALA A 413 -7.82 -15.39 -46.91
C ALA A 413 -8.40 -14.16 -46.22
N GLU A 414 -7.65 -13.60 -45.26
CA GLU A 414 -8.08 -12.44 -44.46
C GLU A 414 -9.40 -12.65 -43.65
N SER A 415 -9.80 -13.91 -43.43
CA SER A 415 -10.82 -14.28 -42.47
C SER A 415 -10.29 -14.25 -41.04
N MET A 416 -11.02 -13.58 -40.16
CA MET A 416 -10.81 -13.65 -38.71
C MET A 416 -11.34 -14.99 -38.19
N ILE A 417 -10.55 -15.71 -37.39
CA ILE A 417 -10.94 -17.00 -36.80
C ILE A 417 -11.06 -16.83 -35.28
N ILE A 418 -12.23 -17.16 -34.71
CA ILE A 418 -12.56 -16.96 -33.30
C ILE A 418 -12.89 -18.33 -32.66
N PRO A 419 -12.02 -18.88 -31.80
CA PRO A 419 -12.31 -20.10 -31.06
C PRO A 419 -13.19 -19.81 -29.84
N ASN A 420 -14.42 -20.32 -29.82
CA ASN A 420 -15.29 -20.23 -28.65
C ASN A 420 -14.89 -21.27 -27.58
N ILE A 421 -13.79 -21.01 -26.88
CA ILE A 421 -13.23 -21.88 -25.83
C ILE A 421 -14.27 -22.15 -24.73
N TRP A 422 -15.08 -21.14 -24.36
CA TRP A 422 -16.19 -21.28 -23.41
C TRP A 422 -17.26 -22.25 -23.90
N GLY A 423 -17.61 -22.21 -25.20
CA GLY A 423 -18.51 -23.19 -25.81
C GLY A 423 -17.90 -24.60 -25.87
N MET A 424 -16.63 -24.71 -26.25
CA MET A 424 -15.92 -26.00 -26.32
C MET A 424 -15.84 -26.71 -24.96
N THR A 425 -15.57 -25.96 -23.88
CA THR A 425 -15.55 -26.45 -22.48
C THR A 425 -16.93 -26.79 -21.92
N ARG A 426 -18.00 -26.52 -22.69
CA ARG A 426 -19.41 -26.81 -22.38
C ARG A 426 -20.07 -27.77 -23.37
N ASN A 427 -19.31 -28.42 -24.25
CA ASN A 427 -19.82 -29.41 -25.17
C ASN A 427 -20.36 -30.65 -24.42
N THR A 428 -21.68 -30.83 -24.46
CA THR A 428 -22.39 -31.94 -23.79
C THR A 428 -22.09 -33.32 -24.37
N GLY A 429 -21.46 -33.40 -25.55
CA GLY A 429 -20.92 -34.67 -26.08
C GLY A 429 -19.69 -35.18 -25.33
N TRP A 430 -19.00 -34.30 -24.59
CA TRP A 430 -17.80 -34.63 -23.80
C TRP A 430 -18.00 -34.41 -22.29
N TYR A 431 -18.83 -33.44 -21.91
CA TYR A 431 -19.05 -33.05 -20.51
C TYR A 431 -20.53 -33.15 -20.13
N ASN A 432 -20.91 -34.27 -19.50
CA ASN A 432 -22.24 -34.43 -18.88
C ASN A 432 -22.45 -33.34 -17.80
N ASN A 433 -23.57 -32.64 -17.83
CA ASN A 433 -23.85 -31.45 -17.01
C ASN A 433 -22.67 -30.46 -16.96
N PRO A 434 -22.45 -29.66 -18.01
CA PRO A 434 -21.27 -28.82 -18.12
C PRO A 434 -21.28 -27.58 -17.20
N GLU A 435 -22.43 -27.18 -16.66
CA GLU A 435 -22.49 -26.09 -15.68
C GLU A 435 -22.22 -26.57 -14.25
N ASP A 436 -22.28 -27.88 -13.98
CA ASP A 436 -21.93 -28.45 -12.68
C ASP A 436 -20.41 -28.52 -12.53
N PHE A 437 -19.87 -28.14 -11.37
CA PHE A 437 -18.46 -28.34 -11.02
C PHE A 437 -18.27 -29.76 -10.44
N CYS A 438 -17.73 -30.68 -11.24
CA CYS A 438 -17.55 -32.09 -10.84
C CYS A 438 -16.19 -32.63 -11.36
N PRO A 439 -15.13 -32.59 -10.53
CA PRO A 439 -13.81 -33.12 -10.88
C PRO A 439 -13.80 -34.61 -11.28
N GLU A 440 -14.69 -35.42 -10.69
CA GLU A 440 -14.83 -36.86 -10.99
C GLU A 440 -15.15 -37.17 -12.46
N ARG A 441 -15.51 -36.17 -13.27
CA ARG A 441 -15.68 -36.35 -14.71
C ARG A 441 -14.38 -36.76 -15.40
N PHE A 442 -13.21 -36.34 -14.90
CA PHE A 442 -11.90 -36.67 -15.49
C PHE A 442 -11.31 -37.98 -15.02
N ASP A 443 -11.65 -38.40 -13.80
CA ASP A 443 -11.29 -39.70 -13.19
C ASP A 443 -11.94 -40.89 -13.93
N LYS A 444 -13.10 -40.65 -14.58
CA LYS A 444 -13.91 -41.65 -15.28
C LYS A 444 -13.70 -41.67 -16.80
N MET A 445 -12.79 -40.85 -17.34
CA MET A 445 -12.44 -40.85 -18.76
C MET A 445 -11.28 -41.82 -19.02
N ASP A 446 -11.34 -42.55 -20.13
CA ASP A 446 -10.20 -43.29 -20.64
C ASP A 446 -9.07 -42.34 -21.09
N GLU A 447 -7.85 -42.86 -21.22
CA GLU A 447 -6.67 -42.06 -21.55
C GLU A 447 -6.77 -41.35 -22.92
N LEU A 448 -7.42 -41.97 -23.91
CA LEU A 448 -7.57 -41.36 -25.24
C LEU A 448 -8.53 -40.17 -25.18
N THR A 449 -9.71 -40.36 -24.57
CA THR A 449 -10.68 -39.27 -24.36
C THR A 449 -10.09 -38.17 -23.48
N SER A 450 -9.49 -38.50 -22.33
CA SER A 450 -8.94 -37.55 -21.36
C SER A 450 -7.83 -36.66 -21.93
N ASN A 451 -7.08 -37.13 -22.95
CA ASN A 451 -6.10 -36.34 -23.68
C ASN A 451 -6.73 -35.39 -24.71
N VAL A 452 -7.77 -35.84 -25.44
CA VAL A 452 -8.48 -35.01 -26.43
C VAL A 452 -9.32 -33.92 -25.76
N THR A 453 -9.93 -34.24 -24.62
CA THR A 453 -10.80 -33.34 -23.84
C THR A 453 -10.07 -32.63 -22.70
N ASP A 454 -8.73 -32.66 -22.60
CA ASP A 454 -8.01 -31.91 -21.57
C ASP A 454 -8.23 -30.39 -21.78
N PRO A 455 -8.83 -29.66 -20.81
CA PRO A 455 -9.09 -28.22 -20.97
C PRO A 455 -7.84 -27.40 -21.24
N LYS A 456 -6.64 -27.86 -20.83
CA LYS A 456 -5.34 -27.21 -21.11
C LYS A 456 -5.02 -27.18 -22.60
N ASN A 457 -5.60 -28.07 -23.41
CA ASN A 457 -5.50 -28.05 -24.87
C ASN A 457 -6.44 -27.02 -25.53
N LEU A 458 -7.31 -26.36 -24.75
CA LEU A 458 -8.21 -25.29 -25.20
C LEU A 458 -7.80 -23.93 -24.60
N ILE A 459 -7.69 -23.84 -23.26
CA ILE A 459 -7.52 -22.56 -22.55
C ILE A 459 -6.19 -21.86 -22.82
N PHE A 460 -5.14 -22.62 -23.15
CA PHE A 460 -3.84 -22.06 -23.55
C PHE A 460 -3.78 -21.72 -25.05
N GLY A 461 -4.85 -21.90 -25.82
CA GLY A 461 -4.89 -21.61 -27.24
C GLY A 461 -4.08 -22.58 -28.10
N PHE A 462 -3.95 -22.26 -29.40
CA PHE A 462 -3.68 -23.25 -30.44
C PHE A 462 -2.45 -22.92 -31.30
N GLY A 463 -1.77 -23.97 -31.77
CA GLY A 463 -0.74 -23.91 -32.79
C GLY A 463 0.47 -23.08 -32.39
N ARG A 464 1.05 -22.40 -33.37
CA ARG A 464 2.20 -21.50 -33.17
C ARG A 464 1.88 -20.25 -32.33
N ARG A 465 0.63 -20.09 -31.85
CA ARG A 465 0.19 -19.04 -30.92
C ARG A 465 -0.20 -19.55 -29.53
N LYS A 466 -0.17 -20.87 -29.26
CA LYS A 466 -0.41 -21.47 -27.92
C LYS A 466 0.44 -20.79 -26.84
N CYS A 467 -0.04 -20.68 -25.61
CA CYS A 467 0.62 -19.95 -24.54
C CYS A 467 2.03 -20.47 -24.28
N VAL A 468 3.02 -19.56 -24.35
CA VAL A 468 4.45 -19.88 -24.20
C VAL A 468 4.84 -20.21 -22.76
N ALA A 469 4.04 -19.74 -21.79
CA ALA A 469 4.19 -20.00 -20.36
C ALA A 469 3.15 -21.02 -19.84
N SER A 470 2.55 -21.84 -20.72
CA SER A 470 1.50 -22.79 -20.34
C SER A 470 1.94 -23.77 -19.24
N ALA A 471 3.13 -24.36 -19.36
CA ALA A 471 3.70 -25.24 -18.33
C ALA A 471 4.00 -24.50 -17.00
N PHE A 472 4.43 -23.24 -17.08
CA PHE A 472 4.71 -22.40 -15.90
C PHE A 472 3.44 -21.98 -15.17
N ALA A 473 2.40 -21.58 -15.89
CA ALA A 473 1.10 -21.22 -15.33
C ALA A 473 0.37 -22.43 -14.72
N ASP A 474 0.41 -23.59 -15.38
CA ASP A 474 -0.12 -24.86 -14.85
C ASP A 474 0.63 -25.33 -13.60
N ALA A 475 1.95 -25.11 -13.54
CA ALA A 475 2.75 -25.38 -12.34
C ALA A 475 2.46 -24.40 -11.18
N ASN A 476 2.30 -23.10 -11.45
CA ASN A 476 1.90 -22.11 -10.44
C ASN A 476 0.50 -22.40 -9.87
N ALA A 477 -0.47 -22.66 -10.75
CA ALA A 477 -1.83 -23.02 -10.35
C ALA A 477 -1.84 -24.26 -9.45
N TYR A 478 -1.11 -25.31 -9.84
CA TYR A 478 -0.92 -26.50 -8.99
C TYR A 478 -0.32 -26.15 -7.63
N LEU A 479 0.83 -25.46 -7.58
CA LEU A 479 1.55 -25.24 -6.32
C LEU A 479 0.71 -24.43 -5.31
N VAL A 480 0.07 -23.35 -5.78
CA VAL A 480 -0.77 -22.50 -4.95
C VAL A 480 -2.01 -23.25 -4.46
N MET A 481 -2.74 -23.95 -5.34
CA MET A 481 -3.93 -24.72 -4.94
C MET A 481 -3.59 -25.83 -3.95
N ALA A 482 -2.51 -26.58 -4.19
CA ALA A 482 -2.04 -27.63 -3.28
C ALA A 482 -1.73 -27.08 -1.89
N ASN A 483 -1.02 -25.95 -1.83
CA ASN A 483 -0.64 -25.33 -0.56
C ASN A 483 -1.83 -24.75 0.20
N ILE A 484 -2.80 -24.11 -0.47
CA ILE A 484 -4.05 -23.65 0.15
C ILE A 484 -4.81 -24.83 0.76
N ILE A 485 -4.99 -25.93 0.02
CA ILE A 485 -5.67 -27.14 0.50
C ILE A 485 -4.94 -27.76 1.71
N ALA A 486 -3.61 -27.75 1.72
CA ALA A 486 -2.80 -28.24 2.83
C ALA A 486 -2.93 -27.40 4.11
N THR A 487 -3.02 -26.08 3.97
CA THR A 487 -2.85 -25.12 5.08
C THR A 487 -4.14 -24.52 5.62
N MET A 488 -5.20 -24.41 4.80
CA MET A 488 -6.38 -23.61 5.10
C MET A 488 -7.65 -24.46 5.14
N ASN A 489 -8.63 -23.98 5.91
CA ASN A 489 -10.03 -24.33 5.79
C ASN A 489 -10.79 -23.16 5.16
N ILE A 490 -11.65 -23.45 4.18
CA ILE A 490 -12.50 -22.49 3.48
C ILE A 490 -13.96 -22.83 3.83
N SER A 491 -14.72 -21.86 4.32
CA SER A 491 -16.17 -21.98 4.54
C SER A 491 -16.93 -20.83 3.87
N ARG A 492 -18.25 -21.00 3.72
CA ARG A 492 -19.18 -19.91 3.35
C ARG A 492 -19.39 -19.04 4.58
N ALA A 493 -19.47 -17.71 4.39
CA ALA A 493 -19.89 -16.84 5.48
C ALA A 493 -21.36 -17.04 5.88
N GLN A 494 -21.71 -16.44 7.01
CA GLN A 494 -23.03 -16.48 7.60
C GLN A 494 -23.55 -15.04 7.76
N ASP A 495 -24.85 -14.84 7.56
CA ASP A 495 -25.51 -13.55 7.82
C ASP A 495 -25.57 -13.23 9.33
N GLU A 496 -26.10 -12.05 9.68
CA GLU A 496 -26.34 -11.63 11.08
C GLU A 496 -27.20 -12.61 11.91
N ARG A 497 -27.79 -13.62 11.28
CA ARG A 497 -28.71 -14.62 11.86
C ARG A 497 -28.14 -16.04 11.83
N GLY A 498 -26.93 -16.23 11.30
CA GLY A 498 -26.24 -17.52 11.22
C GLY A 498 -26.54 -18.36 9.97
N PHE A 499 -27.24 -17.83 8.96
CA PHE A 499 -27.55 -18.57 7.73
C PHE A 499 -26.43 -18.43 6.69
N GLU A 500 -26.08 -19.54 6.01
CA GLU A 500 -25.04 -19.53 4.97
C GLU A 500 -25.36 -18.60 3.79
N ILE A 501 -24.48 -17.64 3.56
CA ILE A 501 -24.50 -16.76 2.39
C ILE A 501 -23.94 -17.55 1.20
N ASN A 502 -24.80 -17.85 0.24
CA ASN A 502 -24.37 -18.47 -1.01
C ASN A 502 -23.73 -17.40 -1.90
N PRO A 503 -22.43 -17.52 -2.27
CA PRO A 503 -21.78 -16.50 -3.09
C PRO A 503 -22.50 -16.37 -4.44
N PRO A 504 -22.74 -15.15 -4.93
CA PRO A 504 -23.44 -14.92 -6.20
C PRO A 504 -22.65 -15.51 -7.39
N HIS A 505 -23.27 -15.49 -8.57
CA HIS A 505 -22.77 -16.12 -9.78
C HIS A 505 -23.05 -15.16 -10.96
N ALA A 506 -22.28 -14.07 -11.01
CA ALA A 506 -22.64 -12.81 -11.65
C ALA A 506 -21.49 -12.19 -12.48
N TYR A 507 -20.88 -13.03 -13.32
CA TYR A 507 -19.80 -12.66 -14.25
C TYR A 507 -20.12 -11.42 -15.11
N LYS A 508 -19.13 -10.54 -15.28
CA LYS A 508 -19.13 -9.53 -16.35
C LYS A 508 -18.51 -10.12 -17.62
N SER A 509 -19.01 -9.66 -18.77
CA SER A 509 -18.39 -9.93 -20.07
C SER A 509 -17.14 -9.08 -20.27
N GLY A 510 -16.07 -9.67 -20.81
CA GLY A 510 -14.82 -8.99 -21.11
C GLY A 510 -13.93 -9.80 -22.06
N PHE A 511 -12.69 -9.36 -22.24
CA PHE A 511 -11.64 -10.18 -22.88
C PHE A 511 -11.25 -11.37 -21.98
N THR A 512 -11.20 -11.09 -20.67
CA THR A 512 -11.17 -12.05 -19.57
C THR A 512 -12.58 -12.19 -18.96
N HIS A 513 -12.93 -13.37 -18.45
CA HIS A 513 -14.15 -13.57 -17.65
C HIS A 513 -13.83 -13.36 -16.17
N TYR A 514 -14.58 -12.52 -15.44
CA TYR A 514 -14.43 -12.34 -13.99
C TYR A 514 -15.80 -12.17 -13.33
N ASP A 515 -15.93 -12.53 -12.04
CA ASP A 515 -17.19 -12.43 -11.28
C ASP A 515 -17.20 -11.22 -10.31
N PRO A 516 -17.63 -10.03 -10.74
CA PRO A 516 -17.75 -8.87 -9.86
C PRO A 516 -18.89 -8.97 -8.82
N GLY A 517 -19.67 -10.06 -8.79
CA GLY A 517 -20.57 -10.35 -7.68
C GLY A 517 -19.82 -11.04 -6.54
N PHE A 518 -19.09 -12.12 -6.86
CA PHE A 518 -18.17 -12.75 -5.91
C PHE A 518 -17.08 -11.79 -5.47
N ILE A 519 -16.58 -10.95 -6.39
CA ILE A 519 -15.59 -9.91 -6.14
C ILE A 519 -16.24 -8.58 -5.66
N GLY A 520 -17.54 -8.58 -5.31
CA GLY A 520 -18.29 -7.38 -4.92
C GLY A 520 -18.97 -7.45 -3.54
N ALA A 521 -19.11 -8.64 -2.98
CA ALA A 521 -19.76 -8.88 -1.68
C ALA A 521 -18.78 -9.51 -0.65
N HIS A 522 -17.52 -9.08 -0.64
CA HIS A 522 -16.47 -9.66 0.21
C HIS A 522 -16.72 -9.53 1.70
N ASP A 523 -17.09 -8.32 2.12
CA ASP A 523 -17.41 -7.94 3.49
C ASP A 523 -18.48 -8.87 4.08
N GLU A 524 -19.39 -9.38 3.23
CA GLU A 524 -20.42 -10.36 3.58
C GLU A 524 -19.99 -11.83 3.39
N ILE A 525 -19.10 -12.17 2.44
CA ILE A 525 -18.84 -13.56 2.00
C ILE A 525 -17.61 -14.21 2.68
N PHE A 526 -16.63 -13.45 3.15
CA PHE A 526 -15.37 -14.02 3.69
C PHE A 526 -15.03 -13.68 5.15
N HIS A 527 -15.69 -12.69 5.76
CA HIS A 527 -15.47 -12.30 7.16
C HIS A 527 -15.47 -13.51 8.12
N GLY A 528 -14.31 -13.79 8.74
CA GLY A 528 -14.13 -14.85 9.75
C GLY A 528 -14.14 -16.31 9.23
N ASN A 529 -14.11 -16.54 7.91
CA ASN A 529 -14.37 -17.84 7.27
C ASN A 529 -13.20 -18.46 6.46
N LEU A 530 -12.06 -17.77 6.36
CA LEU A 530 -10.77 -18.43 6.14
C LEU A 530 -10.11 -18.71 7.51
N ARG A 531 -9.59 -19.92 7.73
CA ARG A 531 -8.87 -20.28 8.98
C ARG A 531 -7.71 -21.24 8.69
N TRP A 532 -6.65 -21.17 9.50
CA TRP A 532 -5.63 -22.22 9.52
C TRP A 532 -6.28 -23.58 9.78
N LYS A 533 -5.85 -24.60 9.04
CA LYS A 533 -6.06 -26.00 9.41
C LYS A 533 -5.31 -26.27 10.71
N HIS A 534 -5.89 -26.99 11.66
CA HIS A 534 -5.29 -27.23 13.00
C HIS A 534 -4.13 -28.25 12.96
N SER A 535 -3.09 -27.97 12.17
CA SER A 535 -1.81 -28.67 12.14
C SER A 535 -0.69 -27.67 12.49
N PRO A 536 0.02 -27.85 13.62
CA PRO A 536 1.08 -26.91 14.01
C PRO A 536 2.20 -26.79 12.96
N TYR A 537 2.54 -27.91 12.33
CA TYR A 537 3.72 -28.05 11.48
C TYR A 537 3.57 -27.38 10.10
N SER A 538 2.35 -27.29 9.56
CA SER A 538 2.10 -26.60 8.29
C SER A 538 2.22 -25.08 8.43
N CYS A 539 1.86 -24.52 9.59
CA CYS A 539 2.03 -23.09 9.87
C CYS A 539 3.52 -22.76 10.08
N VAL A 540 4.20 -23.54 10.94
CA VAL A 540 5.64 -23.40 11.22
C VAL A 540 6.47 -23.50 9.94
N SER A 541 6.16 -24.44 9.03
CA SER A 541 6.89 -24.59 7.75
C SER A 541 6.83 -23.34 6.85
N VAL A 542 5.73 -22.58 6.87
CA VAL A 542 5.62 -21.31 6.12
C VAL A 542 6.45 -20.22 6.80
N LEU A 543 6.35 -20.12 8.12
CA LEU A 543 7.00 -19.09 8.93
C LEU A 543 8.52 -19.24 8.95
N GLU A 544 9.04 -20.45 9.22
CA GLU A 544 10.48 -20.75 9.20
C GLU A 544 11.13 -20.43 7.85
N TYR A 545 10.42 -20.61 6.74
CA TYR A 545 10.93 -20.24 5.41
C TYR A 545 10.96 -18.72 5.23
N VAL A 546 9.88 -18.01 5.59
CA VAL A 546 9.77 -16.55 5.46
C VAL A 546 10.79 -15.82 6.35
N GLU A 547 11.07 -16.32 7.55
CA GLU A 547 12.11 -15.79 8.46
C GLU A 547 13.54 -15.91 7.91
N GLN A 548 13.80 -16.83 6.97
CA GLN A 548 15.12 -17.07 6.38
C GLN A 548 15.41 -16.24 5.12
N GLU A 549 14.42 -15.58 4.52
CA GLU A 549 14.56 -14.82 3.27
C GLU A 549 15.06 -13.37 3.53
N PRO A 550 16.26 -12.98 3.07
CA PRO A 550 16.94 -11.74 3.48
C PRO A 550 16.36 -10.44 2.91
N VAL A 551 15.19 -10.49 2.24
CA VAL A 551 14.53 -9.34 1.61
C VAL A 551 13.44 -8.73 2.51
N TYR A 552 13.06 -9.40 3.60
CA TYR A 552 12.10 -8.86 4.55
C TYR A 552 12.73 -7.84 5.50
N GLU A 553 12.49 -6.55 5.23
CA GLU A 553 12.79 -5.50 6.19
C GLU A 553 11.98 -5.70 7.48
N LYS A 554 12.65 -5.49 8.62
CA LYS A 554 12.12 -5.81 9.95
C LYS A 554 10.82 -5.09 10.32
N GLN A 555 10.42 -4.05 9.60
CA GLN A 555 9.15 -3.35 9.84
C GLN A 555 7.93 -4.25 9.55
N PHE A 556 7.91 -5.00 8.44
CA PHE A 556 6.80 -5.94 8.19
C PHE A 556 6.85 -7.14 9.14
N ILE A 557 8.05 -7.65 9.44
CA ILE A 557 8.24 -8.70 10.45
C ILE A 557 7.78 -8.24 11.85
N ASN A 558 7.91 -6.97 12.22
CA ASN A 558 7.42 -6.47 13.50
C ASN A 558 5.89 -6.41 13.60
N VAL A 559 5.17 -6.21 12.49
CA VAL A 559 3.71 -6.40 12.44
C VAL A 559 3.38 -7.89 12.52
N PHE A 560 4.13 -8.72 11.78
CA PHE A 560 3.93 -10.17 11.72
C PHE A 560 4.16 -10.88 13.07
N LEU A 561 5.27 -10.58 13.75
CA LEU A 561 5.58 -11.05 15.12
C LEU A 561 4.61 -10.50 16.17
N GLY A 562 3.88 -9.42 15.86
CA GLY A 562 2.80 -8.91 16.70
C GLY A 562 1.56 -9.82 16.73
N MET A 563 1.35 -10.66 15.71
CA MET A 563 0.11 -11.46 15.56
C MET A 563 0.33 -12.96 15.29
N ALA A 564 1.44 -13.37 14.66
CA ALA A 564 1.75 -14.78 14.39
C ALA A 564 2.39 -15.52 15.59
N ALA A 565 2.83 -14.79 16.62
CA ALA A 565 3.09 -15.37 17.93
C ALA A 565 1.76 -15.83 18.56
N LEU A 566 1.39 -17.10 18.35
CA LEU A 566 0.08 -17.69 18.67
C LEU A 566 -0.29 -17.72 20.17
N THR A 567 0.54 -17.14 21.03
CA THR A 567 0.18 -16.64 22.36
C THR A 567 0.87 -15.28 22.54
N PRO A 568 0.14 -14.18 22.81
CA PRO A 568 0.77 -12.90 23.16
C PRO A 568 1.62 -13.07 24.43
N PRO A 569 2.82 -12.47 24.50
CA PRO A 569 3.79 -12.78 25.55
C PRO A 569 3.20 -12.50 26.93
N ALA A 570 3.23 -13.49 27.81
CA ALA A 570 2.75 -13.34 29.17
C ALA A 570 3.71 -12.46 29.98
N VAL A 571 3.17 -11.43 30.60
CA VAL A 571 3.92 -10.48 31.45
C VAL A 571 3.26 -10.40 32.81
N LEU A 572 4.07 -10.32 33.86
CA LEU A 572 3.61 -10.34 35.25
C LEU A 572 3.85 -9.00 35.93
N THR A 573 2.83 -8.42 36.54
CA THR A 573 2.97 -7.32 37.51
C THR A 573 2.76 -7.82 38.94
N ILE A 574 3.67 -7.44 39.84
CA ILE A 574 3.64 -7.73 41.27
C ILE A 574 3.51 -6.39 42.00
N ALA A 575 2.29 -5.98 42.34
CA ALA A 575 2.00 -4.61 42.77
C ALA A 575 0.76 -4.46 43.64
N GLY A 576 0.63 -3.30 44.29
CA GLY A 576 -0.60 -2.86 44.92
C GLY A 576 -1.65 -2.43 43.89
N THR A 577 -2.93 -2.49 44.26
CA THR A 577 -4.03 -1.98 43.43
C THR A 577 -4.13 -0.45 43.48
N ASP A 578 -4.73 0.15 42.44
CA ASP A 578 -5.44 1.43 42.53
C ASP A 578 -6.86 1.21 41.94
N PRO A 579 -7.93 1.22 42.77
CA PRO A 579 -9.29 0.95 42.29
C PRO A 579 -9.85 2.06 41.40
N SER A 580 -9.23 3.25 41.34
CA SER A 580 -9.57 4.25 40.31
C SER A 580 -8.96 3.93 38.94
N GLY A 581 -8.07 2.95 38.88
CA GLY A 581 -7.45 2.44 37.66
C GLY A 581 -6.49 3.42 36.99
N GLY A 582 -5.94 4.37 37.75
CA GLY A 582 -4.97 5.34 37.24
C GLY A 582 -3.51 4.93 37.44
N ALA A 583 -3.21 4.14 38.47
CA ALA A 583 -1.89 3.59 38.76
C ALA A 583 -1.97 2.09 39.13
N GLY A 584 -0.89 1.55 39.71
CA GLY A 584 -0.85 0.21 40.28
C GLY A 584 -1.15 -0.91 39.29
N ILE A 585 -1.62 -2.04 39.80
CA ILE A 585 -1.85 -3.25 39.00
C ILE A 585 -2.88 -3.03 37.87
N GLN A 586 -3.83 -2.11 38.05
CA GLN A 586 -4.82 -1.72 37.04
C GLN A 586 -4.20 -0.91 35.89
N ALA A 587 -3.26 0.00 36.18
CA ALA A 587 -2.50 0.71 35.14
C ALA A 587 -1.66 -0.27 34.32
N ASP A 588 -0.97 -1.17 35.01
CA ASP A 588 -0.08 -2.15 34.39
C ASP A 588 -0.84 -3.05 33.41
N LEU A 589 -1.96 -3.66 33.84
CA LEU A 589 -2.78 -4.52 32.97
C LEU A 589 -3.37 -3.76 31.77
N LYS A 590 -3.73 -2.47 31.91
CA LYS A 590 -4.13 -1.63 30.77
C LYS A 590 -2.97 -1.42 29.80
N THR A 591 -1.78 -1.07 30.30
CA THR A 591 -0.58 -0.89 29.48
C THR A 591 -0.18 -2.17 28.77
N PHE A 592 -0.24 -3.32 29.45
CA PHE A 592 0.02 -4.64 28.87
C PHE A 592 -0.95 -4.94 27.71
N THR A 593 -2.25 -4.71 27.93
CA THR A 593 -3.29 -4.88 26.90
C THR A 593 -3.05 -3.97 25.69
N ALA A 594 -2.76 -2.69 25.93
CA ALA A 594 -2.50 -1.69 24.90
C ALA A 594 -1.16 -1.89 24.15
N HIS A 595 -0.29 -2.77 24.66
CA HIS A 595 0.92 -3.29 24.01
C HIS A 595 0.75 -4.73 23.49
N GLN A 596 -0.47 -5.29 23.42
CA GLN A 596 -0.75 -6.66 22.93
C GLN A 596 0.01 -7.77 23.70
N CYS A 597 0.20 -7.62 25.01
CA CYS A 597 0.78 -8.64 25.89
C CYS A 597 -0.29 -9.29 26.78
N TYR A 598 -0.10 -10.56 27.16
CA TYR A 598 -1.03 -11.23 28.09
C TYR A 598 -0.71 -10.83 29.53
N GLY A 599 -1.57 -10.00 30.13
CA GLY A 599 -1.35 -9.45 31.47
C GLY A 599 -1.71 -10.44 32.59
N THR A 600 -0.72 -10.79 33.42
CA THR A 600 -0.88 -11.54 34.67
C THR A 600 -0.51 -10.68 35.87
N SER A 601 -1.03 -11.03 37.05
CA SER A 601 -0.98 -10.17 38.24
C SER A 601 -0.83 -10.94 39.54
N VAL A 602 -0.06 -10.37 40.47
CA VAL A 602 0.04 -10.76 41.89
C VAL A 602 -0.20 -9.51 42.74
N VAL A 603 -1.19 -9.55 43.62
CA VAL A 603 -1.54 -8.40 44.48
C VAL A 603 -0.76 -8.46 45.78
N THR A 604 0.01 -7.41 46.05
CA THR A 604 0.80 -7.22 47.29
C THR A 604 0.04 -6.45 48.36
N ALA A 605 -0.85 -5.54 47.95
CA ALA A 605 -1.73 -4.78 48.84
C ALA A 605 -2.99 -4.31 48.10
N LEU A 606 -4.12 -4.36 48.79
CA LEU A 606 -5.34 -3.66 48.36
C LEU A 606 -5.28 -2.21 48.87
N THR A 607 -5.67 -1.25 48.04
CA THR A 607 -5.75 0.16 48.44
C THR A 607 -7.17 0.69 48.28
N ALA A 608 -7.53 1.66 49.13
CA ALA A 608 -8.56 2.63 48.84
C ALA A 608 -7.85 3.86 48.29
N GLN A 609 -7.93 4.10 46.98
CA GLN A 609 -7.23 5.18 46.29
C GLN A 609 -8.08 5.77 45.17
N ASN A 610 -7.89 7.07 44.91
CA ASN A 610 -8.44 7.77 43.75
C ASN A 610 -7.52 8.95 43.35
N THR A 611 -7.91 9.74 42.36
CA THR A 611 -7.12 10.87 41.84
C THR A 611 -6.85 11.98 42.86
N ARG A 612 -7.51 11.98 44.02
CA ARG A 612 -7.25 12.88 45.15
C ARG A 612 -6.24 12.33 46.17
N GLY A 613 -5.79 11.09 45.99
CA GLY A 613 -4.78 10.42 46.83
C GLY A 613 -5.24 9.08 47.39
N VAL A 614 -4.48 8.57 48.37
CA VAL A 614 -4.73 7.30 49.09
C VAL A 614 -5.52 7.56 50.36
N GLN A 615 -6.53 6.73 50.64
CA GLN A 615 -7.36 6.75 51.85
C GLN A 615 -7.04 5.58 52.81
N GLY A 616 -6.47 4.48 52.31
CA GLY A 616 -6.07 3.35 53.12
C GLY A 616 -5.33 2.27 52.32
N VAL A 617 -4.56 1.45 53.02
CA VAL A 617 -3.79 0.33 52.48
C VAL A 617 -4.05 -0.90 53.35
N HIS A 618 -4.26 -2.05 52.73
CA HIS A 618 -4.44 -3.34 53.39
C HIS A 618 -3.46 -4.34 52.76
N PRO A 619 -2.37 -4.72 53.45
CA PRO A 619 -1.37 -5.62 52.89
C PRO A 619 -1.92 -7.04 52.66
N CYS A 620 -1.38 -7.71 51.65
CA CYS A 620 -1.61 -9.12 51.42
C CYS A 620 -0.71 -9.97 52.35
N PRO A 621 -1.20 -11.03 52.99
CA PRO A 621 -0.35 -11.93 53.79
C PRO A 621 0.81 -12.49 52.93
N PRO A 622 2.08 -12.45 53.37
CA PRO A 622 3.23 -12.85 52.56
C PRO A 622 3.13 -14.27 52.01
N GLU A 623 2.57 -15.21 52.79
CA GLU A 623 2.29 -16.58 52.37
C GLU A 623 1.26 -16.68 51.22
N PHE A 624 0.32 -15.73 51.13
CA PHE A 624 -0.62 -15.63 50.02
C PHE A 624 -0.01 -14.90 48.81
N VAL A 625 1.01 -14.06 49.02
CA VAL A 625 1.84 -13.54 47.92
C VAL A 625 2.70 -14.66 47.31
N GLU A 626 3.32 -15.53 48.14
CA GLU A 626 3.98 -16.74 47.64
C GLU A 626 3.01 -17.67 46.92
N GLN A 627 1.80 -17.89 47.46
CA GLN A 627 0.79 -18.74 46.82
C GLN A 627 0.31 -18.17 45.47
N GLN A 628 0.09 -16.86 45.35
CA GLN A 628 -0.24 -16.22 44.07
C GLN A 628 0.91 -16.37 43.05
N LEU A 629 2.17 -16.17 43.47
CA LEU A 629 3.34 -16.34 42.62
C LEU A 629 3.52 -17.78 42.13
N ASP A 630 3.47 -18.76 43.03
CA ASP A 630 3.57 -20.19 42.68
C ASP A 630 2.38 -20.59 41.77
N SER A 631 1.18 -20.00 41.94
CA SER A 631 0.01 -20.25 41.07
C SER A 631 0.20 -19.74 39.64
N VAL A 632 0.69 -18.50 39.46
CA VAL A 632 0.93 -17.94 38.11
C VAL A 632 2.14 -18.60 37.44
N LEU A 633 3.26 -18.74 38.17
CA LEU A 633 4.54 -19.18 37.62
C LEU A 633 4.68 -20.71 37.48
N SER A 634 3.67 -21.50 37.88
CA SER A 634 3.62 -22.94 37.60
C SER A 634 2.82 -23.29 36.33
N ASP A 635 1.88 -22.43 35.93
CA ASP A 635 0.99 -22.65 34.78
C ASP A 635 1.36 -21.77 33.57
N ILE A 636 1.78 -20.51 33.79
CA ILE A 636 1.96 -19.52 32.73
C ILE A 636 3.45 -19.23 32.46
N ASP A 637 3.84 -19.29 31.18
CA ASP A 637 5.19 -19.03 30.67
C ASP A 637 5.49 -17.51 30.58
N VAL A 638 5.68 -16.88 31.75
CA VAL A 638 5.93 -15.45 31.92
C VAL A 638 7.29 -15.03 31.34
N LYS A 639 7.26 -14.13 30.34
CA LYS A 639 8.41 -13.63 29.58
C LYS A 639 9.08 -12.38 30.15
N ALA A 640 8.38 -11.59 30.97
CA ALA A 640 8.96 -10.46 31.71
C ALA A 640 8.18 -10.20 33.00
N ILE A 641 8.87 -9.71 34.03
CA ILE A 641 8.29 -9.44 35.35
C ILE A 641 8.51 -7.98 35.73
N LYS A 642 7.48 -7.35 36.29
CA LYS A 642 7.52 -6.02 36.89
C LYS A 642 7.19 -6.12 38.39
N THR A 643 7.89 -5.35 39.22
CA THR A 643 7.36 -4.94 40.54
C THR A 643 6.88 -3.48 40.54
N GLY A 644 5.85 -3.20 41.35
CA GLY A 644 5.42 -1.86 41.74
C GLY A 644 5.45 -1.70 43.26
N MET A 645 4.38 -1.14 43.85
CA MET A 645 4.23 -1.06 45.31
C MET A 645 4.32 -2.45 45.96
N LEU A 646 5.32 -2.67 46.83
CA LEU A 646 5.52 -3.93 47.58
C LEU A 646 5.12 -3.87 49.07
N HIS A 647 4.76 -2.68 49.55
CA HIS A 647 4.38 -2.36 50.93
C HIS A 647 5.42 -2.60 52.04
N ASP A 648 5.84 -3.83 52.30
CA ASP A 648 6.61 -4.17 53.50
C ASP A 648 7.75 -5.17 53.29
N ALA A 649 8.60 -5.30 54.30
CA ALA A 649 9.75 -6.20 54.29
C ALA A 649 9.34 -7.68 54.12
N PRO A 650 8.41 -8.25 54.91
CA PRO A 650 7.90 -9.61 54.69
C PRO A 650 7.47 -9.93 53.25
N VAL A 651 6.72 -9.04 52.60
CA VAL A 651 6.26 -9.22 51.20
C VAL A 651 7.44 -9.20 50.22
N ILE A 652 8.43 -8.31 50.38
CA ILE A 652 9.63 -8.30 49.53
C ILE A 652 10.41 -9.62 49.67
N ARG A 653 10.56 -10.14 50.89
CA ARG A 653 11.24 -11.43 51.13
C ARG A 653 10.51 -12.58 50.46
N ALA A 654 9.19 -12.64 50.59
CA ALA A 654 8.34 -13.63 49.91
C ALA A 654 8.58 -13.61 48.39
N ILE A 655 8.57 -12.43 47.77
CA ILE A 655 8.78 -12.25 46.33
C ILE A 655 10.20 -12.69 45.92
N SER A 656 11.25 -12.18 46.58
CA SER A 656 12.64 -12.52 46.24
C SER A 656 12.92 -14.02 46.42
N LYS A 657 12.48 -14.60 47.54
CA LYS A 657 12.56 -16.04 47.83
C LYS A 657 11.86 -16.86 46.75
N ALA A 658 10.62 -16.52 46.38
CA ALA A 658 9.86 -17.24 45.36
C ALA A 658 10.52 -17.16 43.98
N LEU A 659 10.89 -15.97 43.51
CA LEU A 659 11.56 -15.78 42.22
C LEU A 659 12.92 -16.48 42.18
N THR A 660 13.74 -16.33 43.22
CA THR A 660 15.05 -16.99 43.31
C THR A 660 14.90 -18.51 43.30
N LYS A 661 14.00 -19.07 44.12
CA LYS A 661 13.65 -20.51 44.12
C LYS A 661 13.19 -21.01 42.74
N ARG A 662 12.37 -20.23 42.04
CA ARG A 662 11.76 -20.61 40.74
C ARG A 662 12.75 -20.67 39.57
N PHE A 663 13.83 -19.88 39.63
CA PHE A 663 14.84 -19.78 38.55
C PHE A 663 16.24 -20.28 38.93
N ALA A 664 16.48 -20.68 40.19
CA ALA A 664 17.77 -21.17 40.68
C ALA A 664 18.40 -22.33 39.86
N SER A 665 17.58 -23.15 39.21
CA SER A 665 18.05 -24.28 38.38
C SER A 665 18.51 -23.88 36.97
N ASN A 666 18.13 -22.71 36.47
CA ASN A 666 18.62 -22.20 35.19
C ASN A 666 18.49 -20.66 35.08
N THR A 667 19.59 -19.95 35.35
CA THR A 667 19.68 -18.49 35.25
C THR A 667 19.55 -17.96 33.82
N SER A 668 19.77 -18.78 32.78
CA SER A 668 19.54 -18.36 31.38
C SER A 668 18.07 -18.38 30.96
N LEU A 669 17.17 -18.87 31.83
CA LEU A 669 15.72 -18.82 31.67
C LEU A 669 15.05 -17.82 32.62
N GLN A 670 15.81 -17.00 33.34
CA GLN A 670 15.23 -15.98 34.22
C GLN A 670 14.66 -14.82 33.37
N PRO A 671 13.35 -14.53 33.43
CA PRO A 671 12.76 -13.41 32.71
C PRO A 671 13.28 -12.07 33.26
N PRO A 672 13.45 -11.03 32.43
CA PRO A 672 13.89 -9.72 32.87
C PRO A 672 12.95 -9.13 33.92
N LEU A 673 13.53 -8.67 35.03
CA LEU A 673 12.83 -8.03 36.14
C LEU A 673 13.00 -6.51 36.09
N VAL A 674 11.91 -5.77 35.92
CA VAL A 674 11.89 -4.30 36.02
C VAL A 674 11.32 -3.91 37.39
N CYS A 675 12.09 -3.17 38.17
CA CYS A 675 11.72 -2.75 39.52
C CYS A 675 11.34 -1.26 39.54
N ASP A 676 10.05 -0.95 39.63
CA ASP A 676 9.57 0.38 40.01
C ASP A 676 9.46 0.39 41.56
N PRO A 677 10.30 1.15 42.30
CA PRO A 677 10.43 0.97 43.75
C PRO A 677 9.25 1.53 44.57
N VAL A 678 8.45 2.44 43.98
CA VAL A 678 7.16 2.98 44.48
C VAL A 678 7.17 3.25 45.99
N CYS A 679 8.06 4.14 46.43
CA CYS A 679 8.22 4.46 47.84
C CYS A 679 7.10 5.36 48.39
N VAL A 680 6.62 6.30 47.56
CA VAL A 680 5.65 7.35 47.92
C VAL A 680 4.70 7.58 46.75
N SER A 681 3.41 7.79 47.03
CA SER A 681 2.41 8.15 46.02
C SER A 681 2.58 9.59 45.51
N THR A 682 2.01 9.90 44.35
CA THR A 682 1.92 11.28 43.81
C THR A 682 1.18 12.25 44.74
N SER A 683 0.40 11.74 45.72
CA SER A 683 -0.25 12.55 46.77
C SER A 683 0.54 12.60 48.09
N GLY A 684 1.83 12.23 48.10
CA GLY A 684 2.71 12.31 49.27
C GLY A 684 2.50 11.24 50.35
N HIS A 685 1.62 10.25 50.14
CA HIS A 685 1.42 9.15 51.08
C HIS A 685 2.52 8.10 50.93
N GLY A 686 3.17 7.69 52.02
CA GLY A 686 4.17 6.62 52.02
C GLY A 686 3.53 5.27 51.67
N LEU A 687 4.06 4.60 50.65
CA LEU A 687 3.55 3.32 50.16
C LEU A 687 4.44 2.13 50.56
N LEU A 688 5.71 2.40 50.88
CA LEU A 688 6.71 1.44 51.30
C LEU A 688 7.15 1.75 52.75
N GLN A 689 7.20 0.72 53.62
CA GLN A 689 7.66 0.89 55.01
C GLN A 689 9.17 1.22 55.06
N PRO A 690 9.65 2.06 56.01
CA PRO A 690 11.05 2.51 56.04
C PRO A 690 12.09 1.38 56.13
N GLU A 691 11.75 0.28 56.78
CA GLU A 691 12.59 -0.92 56.98
C GLU A 691 12.59 -1.83 55.74
N ALA A 692 11.58 -1.70 54.88
CA ALA A 692 11.46 -2.47 53.65
C ALA A 692 12.45 -2.00 52.56
N VAL A 693 12.91 -0.74 52.61
CA VAL A 693 13.91 -0.20 51.67
C VAL A 693 15.24 -0.97 51.76
N ASP A 694 15.69 -1.29 52.97
CA ASP A 694 16.95 -2.04 53.14
C ASP A 694 16.85 -3.48 52.65
N VAL A 695 15.65 -4.08 52.74
CA VAL A 695 15.34 -5.41 52.19
C VAL A 695 15.25 -5.38 50.66
N LEU A 696 14.65 -4.32 50.09
CA LEU A 696 14.59 -4.10 48.64
C LEU A 696 15.99 -4.12 48.02
N ILE A 697 16.94 -3.40 48.63
CA ILE A 697 18.33 -3.31 48.15
C ILE A 697 19.11 -4.60 48.40
N GLN A 698 18.89 -5.30 49.52
CA GLN A 698 19.62 -6.53 49.86
C GLN A 698 19.13 -7.77 49.11
N GLU A 699 17.81 -7.90 48.93
CA GLU A 699 17.19 -9.16 48.49
C GLU A 699 16.56 -9.06 47.08
N LEU A 700 16.12 -7.88 46.62
CA LEU A 700 15.48 -7.75 45.29
C LEU A 700 16.42 -7.16 44.22
N PHE A 701 17.15 -6.09 44.53
CA PHE A 701 18.02 -5.41 43.55
C PHE A 701 19.06 -6.33 42.87
N PRO A 702 19.71 -7.30 43.55
CA PRO A 702 20.66 -8.22 42.90
C PRO A 702 20.06 -9.09 41.78
N ILE A 703 18.74 -9.27 41.73
CA ILE A 703 18.03 -9.99 40.67
C ILE A 703 17.29 -9.06 39.68
N THR A 704 17.32 -7.74 39.90
CA THR A 704 16.69 -6.74 39.04
C THR A 704 17.51 -6.50 37.77
N THR A 705 16.86 -6.61 36.61
CA THR A 705 17.43 -6.26 35.31
C THR A 705 17.46 -4.74 35.09
N LEU A 706 16.39 -4.03 35.47
CA LEU A 706 16.31 -2.58 35.35
C LEU A 706 15.60 -1.96 36.56
N LEU A 707 16.29 -1.09 37.30
CA LEU A 707 15.67 -0.27 38.36
C LEU A 707 15.15 1.04 37.74
N THR A 708 13.91 1.44 38.03
CA THR A 708 13.30 2.65 37.45
C THR A 708 12.91 3.70 38.51
N PRO A 709 13.84 4.35 39.24
CA PRO A 709 13.48 5.26 40.33
C PRO A 709 13.20 6.68 39.81
N ASN A 710 12.28 7.41 40.45
CA ASN A 710 12.15 8.87 40.29
C ASN A 710 13.20 9.61 41.15
N ARG A 711 13.29 10.94 41.02
CA ARG A 711 14.17 11.78 41.85
C ARG A 711 14.13 11.39 43.34
N SER A 712 12.99 11.51 44.01
CA SER A 712 12.87 11.29 45.45
C SER A 712 13.03 9.82 45.85
N GLU A 713 12.71 8.88 44.95
CA GLU A 713 13.03 7.45 45.12
C GLU A 713 14.55 7.22 45.09
N ALA A 714 15.27 7.86 44.17
CA ALA A 714 16.73 7.80 44.06
C ALA A 714 17.43 8.46 45.27
N GLU A 715 17.00 9.66 45.66
CA GLU A 715 17.51 10.37 46.84
C GLU A 715 17.34 9.52 48.12
N LEU A 716 16.22 8.79 48.27
CA LEU A 716 15.98 7.85 49.37
C LEU A 716 16.89 6.60 49.30
N LEU A 717 17.07 6.01 48.12
CA LEU A 717 17.90 4.80 47.95
C LEU A 717 19.40 5.09 48.16
N LEU A 718 19.88 6.24 47.68
CA LEU A 718 21.27 6.68 47.81
C LEU A 718 21.61 7.05 49.25
N SER A 719 20.74 7.81 49.94
CA SER A 719 20.95 8.17 51.35
C SER A 719 20.97 6.95 52.27
N ARG A 720 20.16 5.91 52.00
CA ARG A 720 20.20 4.61 52.70
C ARG A 720 21.53 3.85 52.55
N LYS A 721 22.34 4.16 51.53
CA LYS A 721 23.71 3.64 51.37
C LYS A 721 24.80 4.65 51.70
N SER A 722 24.44 5.81 52.25
CA SER A 722 25.36 6.93 52.54
C SER A 722 26.12 7.43 51.31
N LEU A 723 25.52 7.27 50.12
CA LEU A 723 25.99 7.83 48.85
C LEU A 723 25.45 9.26 48.65
N PRO A 724 26.05 10.07 47.75
CA PRO A 724 25.56 11.41 47.44
C PRO A 724 24.10 11.38 47.00
N SER A 725 23.21 12.04 47.76
CA SER A 725 21.76 11.83 47.67
C SER A 725 20.94 13.07 47.35
N THR A 726 21.53 14.08 46.70
CA THR A 726 20.84 15.31 46.27
C THR A 726 20.91 15.39 44.75
N ILE A 727 19.76 15.52 44.07
CA ILE A 727 19.70 15.48 42.61
C ILE A 727 18.98 16.73 42.07
N GLU A 728 19.73 17.79 41.77
CA GLU A 728 19.17 19.08 41.34
C GLU A 728 19.43 19.41 39.86
N SER A 729 20.45 18.81 39.25
CA SER A 729 20.88 19.05 37.87
C SER A 729 21.03 17.75 37.06
N LEU A 730 21.20 17.87 35.73
CA LEU A 730 21.51 16.73 34.85
C LEU A 730 22.84 16.06 35.22
N GLU A 731 23.82 16.81 35.71
CA GLU A 731 25.10 16.27 36.20
C GLU A 731 24.90 15.40 37.44
N ASP A 732 23.97 15.79 38.33
CA ASP A 732 23.59 14.98 39.48
C ASP A 732 22.83 13.73 39.04
N MET A 733 21.99 13.81 38.01
CA MET A 733 21.32 12.63 37.44
C MET A 733 22.32 11.62 36.86
N LEU A 734 23.35 12.09 36.14
CA LEU A 734 24.42 11.23 35.62
C LEU A 734 25.19 10.52 36.73
N ARG A 735 25.49 11.23 37.84
CA ARG A 735 26.18 10.65 39.00
C ARG A 735 25.27 9.68 39.76
N ALA A 736 24.05 10.11 40.09
CA ALA A 736 23.06 9.30 40.78
C ALA A 736 22.71 8.01 40.03
N ALA A 737 22.61 8.02 38.70
CA ALA A 737 22.35 6.81 37.91
C ALA A 737 23.52 5.79 37.98
N LYS A 738 24.77 6.26 38.08
CA LYS A 738 25.97 5.41 38.28
C LYS A 738 26.06 4.90 39.72
N ASP A 739 25.79 5.75 40.70
CA ASP A 739 25.76 5.37 42.12
C ASP A 739 24.63 4.36 42.41
N LEU A 740 23.45 4.52 41.78
CA LEU A 740 22.33 3.56 41.83
C LEU A 740 22.63 2.23 41.14
N LEU A 741 23.56 2.20 40.16
CA LEU A 741 24.01 0.93 39.56
C LEU A 741 24.86 0.14 40.56
N SER A 742 25.68 0.84 41.36
CA SER A 742 26.58 0.21 42.35
C SER A 742 25.86 -0.53 43.49
N ILE A 743 24.57 -0.24 43.72
CA ILE A 743 23.79 -0.82 44.83
C ILE A 743 23.02 -2.10 44.47
N GLY A 744 23.25 -2.68 43.28
CA GLY A 744 22.79 -4.05 42.94
C GLY A 744 22.15 -4.30 41.56
N PRO A 745 21.39 -3.39 40.92
CA PRO A 745 20.66 -3.71 39.69
C PRO A 745 21.58 -3.74 38.46
N LYS A 746 21.21 -4.51 37.43
CA LYS A 746 22.03 -4.64 36.20
C LYS A 746 22.06 -3.38 35.33
N ALA A 747 21.01 -2.56 35.42
CA ALA A 747 20.86 -1.24 34.78
C ALA A 747 19.90 -0.35 35.60
N VAL A 748 19.95 0.96 35.36
CA VAL A 748 19.11 1.98 36.02
C VAL A 748 18.51 2.94 34.99
N LEU A 749 17.21 3.25 35.09
CA LEU A 749 16.55 4.33 34.36
C LEU A 749 16.02 5.38 35.35
N LEU A 750 16.79 6.44 35.57
CA LEU A 750 16.44 7.52 36.48
C LEU A 750 15.40 8.46 35.82
N LYS A 751 14.16 8.44 36.34
CA LYS A 751 12.98 9.11 35.77
C LYS A 751 13.02 10.63 36.06
N GLY A 752 13.20 11.45 35.03
CA GLY A 752 13.54 12.87 35.12
C GLY A 752 12.38 13.86 35.28
N GLY A 753 11.12 13.40 35.29
CA GLY A 753 9.93 14.29 35.29
C GLY A 753 9.83 15.32 36.44
N HIS A 754 10.65 15.20 37.48
CA HIS A 754 10.70 16.11 38.64
C HIS A 754 11.89 17.10 38.59
N ILE A 755 12.67 17.08 37.52
CA ILE A 755 13.82 17.96 37.28
C ILE A 755 13.53 18.81 36.04
N THR A 756 13.93 20.07 36.07
CA THR A 756 13.70 21.04 34.99
C THR A 756 15.01 21.21 34.23
N ALA A 757 15.09 20.67 33.02
CA ALA A 757 16.22 20.88 32.11
C ALA A 757 15.88 21.90 31.02
N SER A 758 16.87 22.67 30.56
CA SER A 758 16.80 23.48 29.34
C SER A 758 17.56 22.83 28.18
N PRO A 759 17.35 23.25 26.91
CA PRO A 759 18.16 22.80 25.79
C PRO A 759 19.67 23.04 25.99
N ALA A 760 20.03 24.18 26.58
CA ALA A 760 21.42 24.55 26.86
C ALA A 760 22.08 23.64 27.91
N ASP A 761 21.32 23.03 28.81
CA ASP A 761 21.86 22.06 29.77
C ASP A 761 22.13 20.70 29.11
N VAL A 762 21.28 20.28 28.17
CA VAL A 762 21.50 19.08 27.36
C VAL A 762 22.73 19.25 26.46
N GLU A 763 22.87 20.41 25.79
CA GLU A 763 24.07 20.75 25.00
C GLU A 763 25.34 20.77 25.86
N ARG A 764 25.26 21.29 27.09
CA ARG A 764 26.38 21.30 28.04
C ARG A 764 26.83 19.89 28.42
N ILE A 765 25.89 18.96 28.64
CA ILE A 765 26.21 17.55 28.90
C ILE A 765 26.83 16.88 27.66
N GLU A 766 26.25 17.08 26.49
CA GLU A 766 26.73 16.51 25.21
C GLU A 766 28.15 16.99 24.85
N LEU A 767 28.51 18.23 25.23
CA LEU A 767 29.87 18.78 25.09
C LEU A 767 30.85 18.31 26.16
N SER A 768 30.36 18.01 27.37
CA SER A 768 31.21 17.70 28.54
C SER A 768 31.46 16.19 28.73
N HIS A 769 30.54 15.36 28.25
CA HIS A 769 30.58 13.90 28.37
C HIS A 769 30.37 13.25 26.99
N PRO A 770 31.39 13.20 26.11
CA PRO A 770 31.25 12.70 24.74
C PRO A 770 30.86 11.21 24.63
N ASP A 771 31.03 10.45 25.71
CA ASP A 771 30.61 9.04 25.83
C ASP A 771 29.09 8.88 26.13
N VAL A 772 28.38 9.98 26.43
CA VAL A 772 26.94 9.99 26.72
C VAL A 772 26.15 10.16 25.42
N LYS A 773 25.35 9.15 25.06
CA LYS A 773 24.48 9.21 23.87
C LYS A 773 23.22 10.00 24.19
N VAL A 774 22.98 11.11 23.48
CA VAL A 774 21.72 11.87 23.57
C VAL A 774 20.76 11.41 22.49
N ILE A 775 19.59 10.88 22.89
CA ILE A 775 18.44 10.60 22.02
C ILE A 775 17.42 11.72 22.24
N ARG A 776 17.09 12.43 21.16
CA ARG A 776 16.10 13.51 21.13
C ARG A 776 14.87 12.98 20.42
N ASP A 777 13.85 12.60 21.17
CA ASP A 777 12.63 12.01 20.60
C ASP A 777 11.91 13.10 19.77
N GLY A 778 11.53 12.79 18.52
CA GLY A 778 11.16 13.76 17.46
C GLY A 778 9.91 14.61 17.68
N LEU A 779 9.41 14.68 18.91
CA LEU A 779 8.31 15.53 19.37
C LEU A 779 8.66 17.03 19.33
N LEU A 780 9.96 17.36 19.30
CA LEU A 780 10.53 18.64 18.85
C LEU A 780 10.99 18.49 17.40
N ALA A 781 10.08 18.67 16.45
CA ALA A 781 10.42 18.67 15.04
C ALA A 781 11.20 19.93 14.64
N GLN A 782 12.06 19.79 13.63
CA GLN A 782 12.76 20.92 13.01
C GLN A 782 11.79 21.64 12.06
N ASN A 783 11.85 22.97 12.05
CA ASN A 783 11.06 23.85 11.19
C ASN A 783 9.55 23.75 11.48
N MET A 784 9.16 24.13 12.70
CA MET A 784 7.75 24.32 13.11
C MET A 784 7.60 25.61 13.94
N GLU A 785 8.39 26.62 13.62
CA GLU A 785 8.42 27.91 14.30
C GLU A 785 7.09 28.67 14.15
N ILE A 786 6.31 28.45 13.08
CA ILE A 786 4.94 28.99 12.92
C ILE A 786 3.96 28.50 14.00
N LEU A 787 4.25 27.40 14.69
CA LEU A 787 3.40 26.89 15.77
C LEU A 787 3.70 27.57 17.12
N GLN A 788 4.83 28.30 17.23
CA GLN A 788 5.36 28.87 18.47
C GLN A 788 4.81 30.27 18.76
N ILE A 789 3.48 30.46 18.66
CA ILE A 789 2.84 31.80 18.79
C ILE A 789 2.04 31.97 20.10
N VAL A 790 2.72 31.86 21.25
CA VAL A 790 2.45 32.66 22.47
C VAL A 790 3.77 32.87 23.25
N GLU A 791 4.15 34.13 23.44
CA GLU A 791 5.00 34.68 24.53
C GLU A 791 6.08 33.75 25.16
N GLY A 792 7.12 33.39 24.41
CA GLY A 792 8.30 32.72 24.97
C GLY A 792 9.48 32.63 23.99
N ASP A 793 10.70 32.82 24.47
CA ASP A 793 11.92 32.51 23.72
C ASP A 793 12.08 30.97 23.68
N ALA A 794 12.42 30.39 22.53
CA ALA A 794 12.66 28.96 22.37
C ALA A 794 13.76 28.43 23.31
N MET A 795 14.68 29.29 23.78
CA MET A 795 15.66 28.96 24.82
C MET A 795 15.04 28.65 26.20
N THR A 796 13.77 29.01 26.44
CA THR A 796 13.07 28.81 27.73
C THR A 796 12.25 27.51 27.81
N GLN A 797 12.21 26.70 26.74
CA GLN A 797 11.40 25.50 26.72
C GLN A 797 11.88 24.45 27.74
N SER A 798 11.05 24.14 28.73
CA SER A 798 11.34 23.10 29.72
C SER A 798 11.31 21.71 29.07
N LEU A 799 12.34 20.93 29.36
CA LEU A 799 12.52 19.56 28.91
C LEU A 799 12.34 18.55 30.07
N VAL A 800 11.99 17.33 29.71
CA VAL A 800 12.10 16.14 30.55
C VAL A 800 13.22 15.27 29.96
N VAL A 801 14.14 14.83 30.82
CA VAL A 801 15.32 14.04 30.43
C VAL A 801 15.39 12.82 31.34
N ASP A 802 15.16 11.62 30.81
CA ASP A 802 15.41 10.37 31.54
C ASP A 802 16.83 9.87 31.27
N VAL A 803 17.50 9.33 32.29
CA VAL A 803 18.89 8.84 32.18
C VAL A 803 18.91 7.32 32.34
N LEU A 804 19.20 6.61 31.26
CA LEU A 804 19.50 5.18 31.27
C LEU A 804 21.01 4.97 31.49
N GLN A 805 21.36 4.19 32.50
CA GLN A 805 22.73 3.79 32.83
C GLN A 805 22.83 2.27 32.83
N GLU A 806 23.67 1.74 31.95
CA GLU A 806 24.15 0.36 31.96
C GLU A 806 25.62 0.35 32.41
N HIS A 807 26.27 -0.81 32.46
CA HIS A 807 27.66 -0.93 32.94
C HIS A 807 28.69 -0.14 32.10
N ASN A 808 28.50 -0.07 30.77
CA ASN A 808 29.45 0.55 29.83
C ASN A 808 28.83 1.66 28.96
N SER A 809 27.57 2.04 29.21
CA SER A 809 26.79 2.94 28.36
C SER A 809 25.88 3.84 29.19
N THR A 810 25.79 5.11 28.78
CA THR A 810 24.85 6.09 29.35
C THR A 810 24.06 6.72 28.21
N VAL A 811 22.73 6.73 28.32
CA VAL A 811 21.82 7.26 27.29
C VAL A 811 20.82 8.23 27.92
N LEU A 812 20.73 9.44 27.36
CA LEU A 812 19.74 10.46 27.72
C LEU A 812 18.57 10.42 26.74
N PHE A 813 17.35 10.36 27.25
CA PHE A 813 16.12 10.42 26.46
C PHE A 813 15.42 11.76 26.71
N VAL A 814 15.50 12.65 25.72
CA VAL A 814 15.14 14.07 25.83
C VAL A 814 13.83 14.36 25.11
N ARG A 815 12.86 14.95 25.84
CA ARG A 815 11.52 15.30 25.34
C ARG A 815 11.05 16.67 25.88
N PRO A 816 10.03 17.30 25.26
CA PRO A 816 9.33 18.43 25.86
C PRO A 816 8.74 18.09 27.25
N ARG A 817 8.58 19.10 28.10
CA ARG A 817 7.69 19.00 29.28
C ARG A 817 6.26 19.37 28.88
N VAL A 818 5.33 18.44 29.07
CA VAL A 818 3.88 18.69 28.90
C VAL A 818 3.31 19.29 30.18
N ASP A 819 2.63 20.44 30.08
CA ASP A 819 1.89 21.01 31.22
C ASP A 819 0.52 20.33 31.37
N SER A 820 0.45 19.31 32.22
CA SER A 820 -0.76 18.50 32.44
C SER A 820 -0.84 18.03 33.90
N THR A 821 -2.06 18.09 34.46
CA THR A 821 -2.40 17.48 35.75
C THR A 821 -2.70 15.98 35.64
N SER A 822 -2.75 15.44 34.42
CA SER A 822 -3.09 14.04 34.15
C SER A 822 -1.85 13.14 34.12
N THR A 823 -1.13 13.13 35.23
CA THR A 823 0.19 12.48 35.40
C THR A 823 0.19 11.36 36.47
N HIS A 824 -0.97 11.06 37.06
CA HIS A 824 -1.13 9.93 37.98
C HIS A 824 -0.85 8.60 37.25
N GLY A 825 -0.08 7.72 37.88
CA GLY A 825 0.33 6.41 37.34
C GLY A 825 1.40 6.41 36.25
N THR A 826 1.99 7.56 35.91
CA THR A 826 3.06 7.67 34.90
C THR A 826 4.24 6.72 35.13
N GLY A 827 4.74 6.61 36.36
CA GLY A 827 5.80 5.64 36.72
C GLY A 827 5.39 4.19 36.50
N CYS A 828 4.13 3.86 36.80
CA CYS A 828 3.58 2.52 36.60
C CYS A 828 3.47 2.18 35.11
N THR A 829 2.90 3.09 34.31
CA THR A 829 2.77 2.92 32.85
C THR A 829 4.14 2.79 32.17
N LEU A 830 5.13 3.61 32.56
CA LEU A 830 6.48 3.55 32.00
C LEU A 830 7.14 2.18 32.24
N SER A 831 7.14 1.72 33.49
CA SER A 831 7.71 0.41 33.86
C SER A 831 6.92 -0.77 33.29
N ALA A 832 5.61 -0.60 33.05
CA ALA A 832 4.77 -1.62 32.39
C ALA A 832 5.04 -1.70 30.87
N ALA A 833 5.22 -0.57 30.19
CA ALA A 833 5.61 -0.54 28.78
C ALA A 833 7.03 -1.12 28.57
N LEU A 834 7.96 -0.85 29.49
CA LEU A 834 9.30 -1.44 29.52
C LEU A 834 9.27 -2.97 29.49
N VAL A 835 8.51 -3.63 30.40
CA VAL A 835 8.41 -5.10 30.38
C VAL A 835 7.73 -5.65 29.13
N CYS A 836 6.81 -4.90 28.51
CA CYS A 836 6.20 -5.31 27.25
C CYS A 836 7.23 -5.35 26.11
N ALA A 837 8.07 -4.32 25.97
CA ALA A 837 9.15 -4.31 24.98
C ALA A 837 10.21 -5.40 25.27
N LEU A 838 10.62 -5.55 26.53
CA LEU A 838 11.59 -6.58 26.95
C LEU A 838 11.05 -8.01 26.73
N SER A 839 9.75 -8.25 26.92
CA SER A 839 9.12 -9.55 26.66
C SER A 839 9.17 -10.00 25.20
N ARG A 840 9.46 -9.07 24.27
CA ARG A 840 9.66 -9.30 22.83
C ARG A 840 11.14 -9.32 22.42
N GLY A 841 12.07 -9.31 23.38
CA GLY A 841 13.51 -9.34 23.09
C GLY A 841 14.11 -8.00 22.66
N ALA A 842 13.42 -6.86 22.87
CA ALA A 842 14.04 -5.55 22.71
C ALA A 842 15.21 -5.38 23.70
N ASN A 843 16.26 -4.65 23.30
CA ASN A 843 17.31 -4.23 24.22
C ASN A 843 16.84 -3.05 25.11
N LEU A 844 17.60 -2.73 26.16
CA LEU A 844 17.21 -1.69 27.14
C LEU A 844 17.05 -0.29 26.52
N VAL A 845 17.83 0.06 25.49
CA VAL A 845 17.76 1.37 24.82
C VAL A 845 16.47 1.49 24.01
N ASP A 846 16.16 0.49 23.20
CA ASP A 846 14.95 0.47 22.37
C ASP A 846 13.67 0.30 23.22
N ALA A 847 13.74 -0.52 24.28
CA ALA A 847 12.65 -0.67 25.25
C ALA A 847 12.37 0.64 26.00
N THR A 848 13.42 1.37 26.40
CA THR A 848 13.28 2.68 27.04
C THR A 848 12.65 3.68 26.06
N HIS A 849 13.18 3.82 24.83
CA HIS A 849 12.65 4.72 23.81
C HIS A 849 11.14 4.52 23.56
N GLN A 850 10.72 3.26 23.39
CA GLN A 850 9.30 2.89 23.23
C GLN A 850 8.48 3.30 24.45
N ALA A 851 8.90 2.88 25.66
CA ALA A 851 8.15 3.10 26.88
C ALA A 851 8.07 4.59 27.29
N THR A 852 9.12 5.38 27.08
CA THR A 852 9.14 6.81 27.36
C THR A 852 8.30 7.60 26.36
N THR A 853 8.33 7.22 25.08
CA THR A 853 7.47 7.81 24.04
C THR A 853 6.00 7.48 24.31
N TYR A 854 5.67 6.23 24.63
CA TYR A 854 4.32 5.80 25.03
C TYR A 854 3.82 6.60 26.23
N THR A 855 4.62 6.72 27.28
CA THR A 855 4.22 7.46 28.49
C THR A 855 4.04 8.95 28.21
N HIS A 856 4.87 9.55 27.34
CA HIS A 856 4.71 10.95 26.93
C HIS A 856 3.42 11.18 26.14
N LEU A 857 3.18 10.37 25.11
CA LEU A 857 1.95 10.44 24.30
C LEU A 857 0.69 10.17 25.15
N GLY A 858 0.77 9.27 26.13
CA GLY A 858 -0.30 9.03 27.08
C GLY A 858 -0.64 10.28 27.93
N ILE A 859 0.34 11.12 28.28
CA ILE A 859 0.10 12.40 28.99
C ILE A 859 -0.43 13.47 28.02
N GLU A 860 0.14 13.56 26.81
CA GLU A 860 -0.28 14.50 25.74
C GLU A 860 -1.73 14.25 25.29
N LEU A 861 -2.16 12.98 25.28
CA LEU A 861 -3.49 12.52 24.86
C LEU A 861 -4.41 12.22 26.06
N ALA A 862 -4.07 12.68 27.26
CA ALA A 862 -4.86 12.49 28.47
C ALA A 862 -6.13 13.37 28.49
N GLN A 863 -7.21 12.85 29.08
CA GLN A 863 -8.39 13.64 29.43
C GLN A 863 -8.43 13.87 30.95
N PRO A 864 -8.75 15.09 31.43
CA PRO A 864 -8.91 15.35 32.86
C PRO A 864 -10.04 14.50 33.47
N ILE A 865 -9.67 13.49 34.26
CA ILE A 865 -10.62 12.59 34.93
C ILE A 865 -10.49 12.74 36.46
N GLY A 866 -11.61 13.07 37.10
CA GLY A 866 -11.69 13.29 38.56
C GLY A 866 -11.19 14.66 39.04
N GLY A 867 -11.36 14.92 40.33
CA GLY A 867 -11.07 16.23 40.97
C GLY A 867 -9.70 16.31 41.64
N GLY A 868 -8.64 15.84 40.98
CA GLY A 868 -7.28 15.76 41.52
C GLY A 868 -6.25 15.56 40.40
N HIS A 869 -5.20 14.78 40.66
CA HIS A 869 -4.24 14.39 39.62
C HIS A 869 -4.85 13.25 38.77
N GLY A 870 -5.17 13.57 37.52
CA GLY A 870 -5.84 12.64 36.61
C GLY A 870 -4.91 11.51 36.15
N PRO A 871 -5.46 10.35 35.75
CA PRO A 871 -4.69 9.32 35.04
C PRO A 871 -4.28 9.81 33.65
N LEU A 872 -3.11 9.38 33.17
CA LEU A 872 -2.77 9.50 31.75
C LEU A 872 -3.64 8.58 30.87
N ASN A 873 -3.65 8.78 29.55
CA ASN A 873 -4.36 7.92 28.61
C ASN A 873 -3.59 6.60 28.37
N HIS A 874 -3.91 5.59 29.17
CA HIS A 874 -3.27 4.26 29.13
C HIS A 874 -3.57 3.43 27.88
N VAL A 875 -4.45 3.91 26.98
CA VAL A 875 -4.98 3.17 25.82
C VAL A 875 -4.87 3.99 24.53
N HIS A 876 -4.02 5.02 24.49
CA HIS A 876 -3.92 5.94 23.36
C HIS A 876 -3.47 5.28 22.04
N SER A 877 -2.86 4.08 22.10
CA SER A 877 -2.49 3.25 20.95
C SER A 877 -3.66 2.44 20.35
N VAL A 878 -4.72 2.19 21.12
CA VAL A 878 -5.85 1.30 20.73
C VAL A 878 -7.21 1.99 20.76
N MET A 879 -7.34 3.12 21.46
CA MET A 879 -8.49 4.03 21.43
C MET A 879 -8.07 5.37 20.82
N THR A 880 -7.83 5.37 19.51
CA THR A 880 -7.38 6.54 18.75
C THR A 880 -8.46 7.62 18.66
N ARG A 881 -8.21 8.77 19.28
CA ARG A 881 -8.82 10.03 18.85
C ARG A 881 -8.03 10.52 17.64
N ALA A 882 -8.70 10.78 16.51
CA ALA A 882 -8.04 11.11 15.24
C ALA A 882 -7.11 12.35 15.31
N ILE A 883 -7.42 13.31 16.18
CA ILE A 883 -6.66 14.56 16.37
C ILE A 883 -6.49 14.81 17.88
N PRO A 884 -5.30 15.15 18.39
CA PRO A 884 -5.10 15.44 19.82
C PRO A 884 -5.96 16.59 20.35
N LEU A 885 -5.99 16.79 21.67
CA LEU A 885 -6.56 18.00 22.28
C LEU A 885 -5.51 19.12 22.34
N PRO A 886 -5.90 20.40 22.11
CA PRO A 886 -5.03 21.53 22.38
C PRO A 886 -4.60 21.57 23.85
N THR A 887 -3.32 21.82 24.10
CA THR A 887 -2.73 22.04 25.42
C THR A 887 -1.97 23.37 25.43
N LYS A 888 -1.61 23.91 26.61
CA LYS A 888 -0.76 25.12 26.67
C LYS A 888 0.58 24.93 25.95
N SER A 889 1.16 23.74 26.05
CA SER A 889 2.43 23.36 25.41
C SER A 889 2.30 23.07 23.92
N ILE A 890 1.10 22.70 23.45
CA ILE A 890 0.81 22.34 22.05
C ILE A 890 -0.60 22.89 21.72
N PRO A 891 -0.72 24.20 21.42
CA PRO A 891 -2.02 24.83 21.13
C PRO A 891 -2.59 24.44 19.76
N HIS A 892 -1.73 24.01 18.83
CA HIS A 892 -2.07 23.70 17.43
C HIS A 892 -1.78 22.22 17.09
N PRO A 893 -2.49 21.26 17.72
CA PRO A 893 -2.18 19.84 17.60
C PRO A 893 -2.43 19.25 16.21
N PHE A 894 -3.45 19.70 15.47
CA PHE A 894 -3.74 19.15 14.15
C PHE A 894 -2.68 19.58 13.13
N THR A 895 -2.33 20.86 13.12
CA THR A 895 -1.31 21.45 12.25
C THR A 895 0.06 20.83 12.54
N ARG A 896 0.40 20.61 13.81
CA ARG A 896 1.60 19.85 14.21
C ARG A 896 1.58 18.43 13.63
N MET A 897 0.46 17.73 13.70
CA MET A 897 0.34 16.36 13.16
C MET A 897 0.45 16.33 11.63
N LEU A 898 -0.10 17.31 10.92
CA LEU A 898 0.05 17.44 9.47
C LEU A 898 1.54 17.61 9.10
N ILE A 899 2.24 18.57 9.70
CA ILE A 899 3.66 18.80 9.42
C ILE A 899 4.51 17.58 9.83
N LEU A 900 4.19 16.91 10.96
CA LEU A 900 4.86 15.65 11.36
C LEU A 900 4.67 14.54 10.32
N SER A 901 3.47 14.40 9.73
CA SER A 901 3.20 13.38 8.71
C SER A 901 4.01 13.56 7.43
N THR A 902 4.56 14.76 7.19
CA THR A 902 5.34 15.09 5.99
C THR A 902 6.76 15.58 6.30
N ALA A 903 7.25 15.36 7.53
CA ALA A 903 8.42 16.05 8.10
C ALA A 903 9.69 16.04 7.23
N SER A 904 9.96 14.95 6.49
CA SER A 904 11.09 14.87 5.56
C SER A 904 10.93 15.77 4.33
N VAL A 905 9.74 15.75 3.72
CA VAL A 905 9.38 16.62 2.58
C VAL A 905 9.31 18.06 3.04
N TRP A 906 8.64 18.33 4.17
CA TRP A 906 8.54 19.66 4.78
C TRP A 906 9.90 20.28 5.06
N LYS A 907 10.83 19.54 5.68
CA LYS A 907 12.21 19.99 5.85
C LYS A 907 12.89 20.31 4.51
N SER A 908 12.70 19.47 3.49
CA SER A 908 13.28 19.71 2.15
C SER A 908 12.68 20.90 1.39
N TYR A 909 11.48 21.34 1.80
CA TYR A 909 10.78 22.53 1.30
C TYR A 909 11.25 23.78 2.05
N VAL A 910 11.22 23.79 3.39
CA VAL A 910 11.67 24.95 4.18
C VAL A 910 13.16 25.23 3.99
N GLU A 911 14.00 24.19 4.07
CA GLU A 911 15.46 24.29 3.87
C GLU A 911 15.86 24.08 2.40
N HIS A 912 15.03 24.44 1.43
CA HIS A 912 15.36 24.22 0.02
C HIS A 912 16.53 25.09 -0.46
N ASP A 913 17.28 24.60 -1.45
CA ASP A 913 18.49 25.26 -1.93
C ASP A 913 18.21 26.59 -2.66
N PHE A 914 16.98 26.81 -3.14
CA PHE A 914 16.51 28.11 -3.65
C PHE A 914 16.54 29.16 -2.53
N VAL A 915 15.93 28.86 -1.38
CA VAL A 915 15.86 29.78 -0.23
C VAL A 915 17.19 29.94 0.50
N LYS A 916 18.02 28.88 0.56
CA LYS A 916 19.41 29.01 1.03
C LYS A 916 20.20 29.99 0.17
N GLN A 917 20.10 29.93 -1.15
CA GLN A 917 20.78 30.86 -2.05
C GLN A 917 20.19 32.28 -2.00
N LEU A 918 18.86 32.40 -1.87
CA LEU A 918 18.14 33.67 -1.74
C LEU A 918 18.57 34.42 -0.46
N SER A 919 18.58 33.73 0.68
CA SER A 919 19.03 34.26 1.97
C SER A 919 20.54 34.56 2.00
N GLN A 920 21.35 33.85 1.23
CA GLN A 920 22.78 34.16 1.02
C GLN A 920 23.03 35.33 0.04
N GLY A 921 22.00 35.81 -0.67
CA GLY A 921 22.15 36.77 -1.77
C GLY A 921 22.89 36.22 -2.99
N SER A 922 23.10 34.89 -3.06
CA SER A 922 23.88 34.20 -4.09
C SER A 922 23.04 33.57 -5.19
N LEU A 923 21.71 33.53 -5.03
CA LEU A 923 20.76 33.03 -6.04
C LEU A 923 20.91 33.84 -7.35
N PRO A 924 21.07 33.18 -8.53
CA PRO A 924 21.09 33.87 -9.81
C PRO A 924 19.79 34.66 -10.04
N LYS A 925 19.92 35.86 -10.62
CA LYS A 925 18.78 36.77 -10.83
C LYS A 925 17.72 36.11 -11.72
N GLU A 926 18.17 35.35 -12.70
CA GLU A 926 17.35 34.63 -13.68
C GLU A 926 16.43 33.61 -12.99
N CYS A 927 16.93 32.88 -11.99
CA CYS A 927 16.18 31.92 -11.19
C CYS A 927 15.07 32.61 -10.37
N PHE A 928 15.40 33.72 -9.69
CA PHE A 928 14.40 34.53 -8.98
C PHE A 928 13.38 35.14 -9.96
N LEU A 929 13.83 35.62 -11.12
CA LEU A 929 12.95 36.18 -12.16
C LEU A 929 12.02 35.15 -12.79
N HIS A 930 12.41 33.87 -12.83
CA HIS A 930 11.50 32.79 -13.23
C HIS A 930 10.46 32.53 -12.14
N PHE A 931 10.92 32.34 -10.90
CA PHE A 931 10.07 32.17 -9.72
C PHE A 931 8.98 33.24 -9.62
N ILE A 932 9.35 34.52 -9.58
CA ILE A 932 8.40 35.63 -9.34
C ILE A 932 7.36 35.78 -10.47
N LYS A 933 7.73 35.42 -11.70
CA LYS A 933 6.81 35.40 -12.85
C LYS A 933 5.86 34.22 -12.80
N GLN A 934 6.34 33.04 -12.38
CA GLN A 934 5.49 31.85 -12.23
C GLN A 934 4.54 31.99 -11.03
N ASP A 935 4.99 32.62 -9.94
CA ASP A 935 4.15 32.92 -8.78
C ASP A 935 3.01 33.89 -9.13
N TYR A 936 3.28 34.96 -9.89
CA TYR A 936 2.23 35.84 -10.45
C TYR A 936 1.14 35.07 -11.23
N LEU A 937 1.46 33.93 -11.84
CA LEU A 937 0.48 33.05 -12.49
C LEU A 937 -0.21 32.13 -11.48
N TYR A 938 0.55 31.53 -10.55
CA TYR A 938 0.03 30.68 -9.47
C TYR A 938 -0.98 31.41 -8.55
N LEU A 939 -0.71 32.67 -8.17
CA LEU A 939 -1.62 33.48 -7.35
C LEU A 939 -3.02 33.65 -7.98
N LYS A 940 -3.15 33.53 -9.31
CA LYS A 940 -4.45 33.51 -10.00
C LYS A 940 -5.24 32.24 -9.69
N TYR A 941 -4.58 31.10 -9.55
CA TYR A 941 -5.18 29.84 -9.10
C TYR A 941 -5.51 29.90 -7.61
N TYR A 942 -4.59 30.42 -6.79
CA TYR A 942 -4.76 30.57 -5.34
C TYR A 942 -5.96 31.49 -4.99
N ALA A 943 -6.09 32.65 -5.63
CA ALA A 943 -7.25 33.54 -5.46
C ALA A 943 -8.57 32.90 -5.92
N ARG A 944 -8.57 32.16 -7.04
CA ARG A 944 -9.75 31.39 -7.50
C ARG A 944 -10.15 30.30 -6.49
N ALA A 945 -9.17 29.63 -5.89
CA ALA A 945 -9.40 28.61 -4.88
C ALA A 945 -9.98 29.19 -3.58
N TYR A 946 -9.53 30.35 -3.11
CA TYR A 946 -10.23 31.05 -2.01
C TYR A 946 -11.63 31.55 -2.41
N GLY A 947 -11.87 31.84 -3.69
CA GLY A 947 -13.24 32.05 -4.22
C GLY A 947 -14.12 30.81 -4.08
N LEU A 948 -13.57 29.62 -4.37
CA LEU A 948 -14.26 28.34 -4.13
C LEU A 948 -14.43 28.04 -2.63
N MET A 949 -13.48 28.44 -1.77
CA MET A 949 -13.61 28.34 -0.32
C MET A 949 -14.76 29.21 0.21
N ALA A 950 -14.85 30.46 -0.24
CA ALA A 950 -15.97 31.34 0.08
C ALA A 950 -17.31 30.74 -0.38
N ALA A 951 -17.35 30.14 -1.58
CA ALA A 951 -18.56 29.50 -2.12
C ALA A 951 -18.98 28.20 -1.41
N LYS A 952 -18.05 27.48 -0.76
CA LYS A 952 -18.33 26.28 0.05
C LYS A 952 -18.52 26.58 1.55
N SER A 953 -18.21 27.79 1.99
CA SER A 953 -18.25 28.18 3.41
C SER A 953 -19.69 28.27 3.93
N THR A 954 -19.96 27.57 5.03
CA THR A 954 -21.29 27.53 5.68
C THR A 954 -21.53 28.68 6.66
N SER A 955 -20.52 29.50 6.96
CA SER A 955 -20.59 30.59 7.94
C SER A 955 -20.14 31.94 7.37
N PHE A 956 -20.79 33.03 7.78
CA PHE A 956 -20.38 34.39 7.40
C PHE A 956 -18.93 34.74 7.80
N PRO A 957 -18.41 34.35 8.99
CA PRO A 957 -16.99 34.49 9.30
C PRO A 957 -16.06 33.78 8.30
N SER A 958 -16.35 32.53 7.91
CA SER A 958 -15.55 31.78 6.94
C SER A 958 -15.56 32.42 5.54
N ILE A 959 -16.72 32.92 5.10
CA ILE A 959 -16.87 33.69 3.85
C ILE A 959 -16.04 34.98 3.92
N SER A 960 -16.12 35.71 5.04
CA SER A 960 -15.40 36.97 5.25
C SER A 960 -13.88 36.77 5.24
N ASN A 961 -13.38 35.77 5.98
CA ASN A 961 -11.95 35.43 6.01
C ASN A 961 -11.44 35.01 4.63
N SER A 962 -12.19 34.19 3.89
CA SER A 962 -11.83 33.79 2.52
C SER A 962 -11.78 34.98 1.56
N THR A 963 -12.72 35.92 1.68
CA THR A 963 -12.78 37.15 0.87
C THR A 963 -11.65 38.12 1.21
N ARG A 964 -11.25 38.18 2.49
CA ARG A 964 -10.08 38.94 2.94
C ARG A 964 -8.81 38.40 2.31
N ILE A 965 -8.57 37.08 2.35
CA ILE A 965 -7.37 36.47 1.76
C ILE A 965 -7.29 36.72 0.25
N ILE A 966 -8.42 36.77 -0.49
CA ILE A 966 -8.42 37.20 -1.90
C ILE A 966 -7.91 38.65 -2.05
N SER A 967 -8.28 39.55 -1.13
CA SER A 967 -7.82 40.95 -1.13
C SER A 967 -6.33 41.07 -0.78
N ASP A 968 -5.86 40.23 0.15
CA ASP A 968 -4.45 40.15 0.52
C ASP A 968 -3.61 39.61 -0.67
N VAL A 969 -4.07 38.58 -1.38
CA VAL A 969 -3.44 38.06 -2.61
C VAL A 969 -3.43 39.09 -3.75
N LEU A 970 -4.48 39.91 -3.91
CA LEU A 970 -4.47 41.02 -4.88
C LEU A 970 -3.47 42.14 -4.50
N THR A 971 -3.16 42.26 -3.21
CA THR A 971 -2.11 43.17 -2.71
C THR A 971 -0.72 42.61 -3.04
N GLU A 972 -0.50 41.31 -2.81
CA GLU A 972 0.76 40.62 -3.17
C GLU A 972 1.04 40.71 -4.68
N VAL A 973 0.03 40.42 -5.51
CA VAL A 973 0.09 40.60 -6.97
C VAL A 973 0.47 42.03 -7.36
N SER A 974 0.02 43.03 -6.59
CA SER A 974 0.35 44.43 -6.80
C SER A 974 1.77 44.78 -6.35
N ASN A 975 2.34 44.08 -5.37
CA ASN A 975 3.75 44.20 -4.97
C ASN A 975 4.67 43.53 -5.99
N HIS A 976 4.34 42.31 -6.44
CA HIS A 976 5.07 41.61 -7.51
C HIS A 976 5.16 42.43 -8.81
N LYS A 977 4.08 43.12 -9.23
CA LYS A 977 4.14 44.06 -10.37
C LYS A 977 5.13 45.22 -10.15
N LYS A 978 5.13 45.85 -8.98
CA LYS A 978 6.07 46.96 -8.65
C LYS A 978 7.52 46.47 -8.64
N TYR A 979 7.79 45.30 -8.05
CA TYR A 979 9.14 44.75 -7.91
C TYR A 979 9.69 44.27 -9.27
N CYS A 980 8.87 43.61 -10.09
CA CYS A 980 9.22 43.26 -11.48
C CYS A 980 9.57 44.50 -12.32
N LEU A 981 8.83 45.60 -12.15
CA LEU A 981 9.08 46.86 -12.86
C LEU A 981 10.43 47.49 -12.50
N GLN A 982 10.90 47.36 -11.24
CA GLN A 982 12.25 47.80 -10.83
C GLN A 982 13.37 47.06 -11.56
N TRP A 983 13.08 45.88 -12.11
CA TRP A 983 13.99 45.07 -12.92
C TRP A 983 13.69 45.10 -14.42
N GLY A 984 12.82 45.99 -14.88
CA GLY A 984 12.50 46.21 -16.30
C GLY A 984 11.51 45.21 -16.91
N ILE A 985 10.83 44.42 -16.08
CA ILE A 985 9.75 43.52 -16.52
C ILE A 985 8.42 44.27 -16.44
N THR A 986 7.72 44.40 -17.56
CA THR A 986 6.42 45.07 -17.60
C THR A 986 5.28 44.14 -17.14
N GLU A 987 4.13 44.73 -16.82
CA GLU A 987 2.90 43.98 -16.58
C GLU A 987 2.52 43.10 -17.79
N GLN A 988 2.79 43.59 -19.01
CA GLN A 988 2.54 42.82 -20.24
C GLN A 988 3.52 41.64 -20.41
N ASP A 989 4.75 41.72 -19.89
CA ASP A 989 5.68 40.57 -19.85
C ASP A 989 5.25 39.52 -18.83
N LEU A 990 4.66 39.96 -17.71
CA LEU A 990 4.07 39.08 -16.69
C LEU A 990 2.81 38.37 -17.22
N GLU A 991 1.96 39.06 -17.98
CA GLU A 991 0.76 38.46 -18.58
C GLU A 991 1.06 37.51 -19.75
N ASN A 992 2.11 37.79 -20.54
CA ASN A 992 2.53 36.92 -21.65
C ASN A 992 3.51 35.80 -21.22
N THR A 993 3.87 35.69 -19.94
CA THR A 993 4.71 34.57 -19.47
C THR A 993 3.93 33.26 -19.56
N PRO A 994 4.48 32.21 -20.22
CA PRO A 994 3.85 30.88 -20.21
C PRO A 994 3.97 30.24 -18.84
N GLU A 995 2.93 29.50 -18.41
CA GLU A 995 3.00 28.70 -17.19
C GLU A 995 4.05 27.58 -17.34
N SER A 996 4.80 27.33 -16.25
CA SER A 996 5.65 26.15 -16.14
C SER A 996 4.83 24.89 -15.86
N ASN A 997 5.39 23.72 -16.14
CA ASN A 997 4.75 22.44 -15.79
C ASN A 997 4.42 22.34 -14.29
N ALA A 998 5.25 22.91 -13.40
CA ALA A 998 4.99 22.94 -11.96
C ALA A 998 3.80 23.86 -11.62
N THR A 999 3.77 25.06 -12.21
CA THR A 999 2.68 26.05 -12.05
C THR A 999 1.34 25.48 -12.49
N THR A 1000 1.27 24.90 -13.70
CA THR A 1000 0.04 24.31 -14.23
C THR A 1000 -0.37 23.08 -13.41
N ALA A 1001 0.57 22.20 -13.02
CA ALA A 1001 0.25 21.01 -12.23
C ALA A 1001 -0.31 21.37 -10.84
N TYR A 1002 0.29 22.35 -10.16
CA TYR A 1002 -0.12 22.77 -8.83
C TYR A 1002 -1.43 23.57 -8.88
N GLY A 1003 -1.54 24.54 -9.79
CA GLY A 1003 -2.77 25.32 -10.01
C GLY A 1003 -3.96 24.45 -10.41
N ALA A 1004 -3.75 23.45 -11.27
CA ALA A 1004 -4.78 22.47 -11.62
C ALA A 1004 -5.15 21.57 -10.43
N PHE A 1005 -4.19 21.14 -9.60
CA PHE A 1005 -4.47 20.31 -8.42
C PHE A 1005 -5.34 21.03 -7.40
N ILE A 1006 -5.00 22.26 -7.00
CA ILE A 1006 -5.80 23.03 -6.03
C ILE A 1006 -7.21 23.29 -6.58
N LEU A 1007 -7.37 23.63 -7.86
CA LEU A 1007 -8.70 23.84 -8.45
C LEU A 1007 -9.50 22.54 -8.61
N ASP A 1008 -8.88 21.40 -8.90
CA ASP A 1008 -9.59 20.12 -9.00
C ASP A 1008 -10.07 19.63 -7.62
N VAL A 1009 -9.23 19.76 -6.58
CA VAL A 1009 -9.63 19.58 -5.18
C VAL A 1009 -10.74 20.57 -4.81
N GLY A 1010 -10.62 21.84 -5.21
CA GLY A 1010 -11.62 22.88 -4.96
C GLY A 1010 -12.94 22.71 -5.72
N LEU A 1011 -12.96 21.95 -6.82
CA LEU A 1011 -14.18 21.66 -7.57
C LEU A 1011 -14.86 20.38 -7.07
N ARG A 1012 -14.09 19.30 -6.87
CA ARG A 1012 -14.62 17.97 -6.49
C ARG A 1012 -14.77 17.77 -4.98
N GLY A 1013 -13.88 18.36 -4.18
CA GLY A 1013 -13.88 18.26 -2.73
C GLY A 1013 -14.84 19.23 -2.04
N ASP A 1014 -14.91 19.13 -0.73
CA ASP A 1014 -15.60 20.05 0.16
C ASP A 1014 -14.65 21.13 0.71
N ALA A 1015 -15.12 21.93 1.67
CA ALA A 1015 -14.31 22.97 2.30
C ALA A 1015 -13.08 22.43 3.04
N SER A 1016 -13.17 21.27 3.71
CA SER A 1016 -12.06 20.72 4.50
C SER A 1016 -10.87 20.31 3.62
N LYS A 1017 -11.12 19.52 2.57
CA LYS A 1017 -10.08 19.14 1.60
C LYS A 1017 -9.44 20.34 0.90
N LEU A 1018 -10.24 21.36 0.55
CA LEU A 1018 -9.73 22.58 -0.04
C LEU A 1018 -8.87 23.40 0.95
N LEU A 1019 -9.17 23.37 2.25
CA LEU A 1019 -8.36 24.04 3.27
C LEU A 1019 -6.99 23.35 3.39
N MET A 1020 -6.94 22.02 3.39
CA MET A 1020 -5.69 21.27 3.40
C MET A 1020 -4.84 21.55 2.15
N ALA A 1021 -5.48 21.70 0.98
CA ALA A 1021 -4.78 22.03 -0.25
C ALA A 1021 -4.17 23.45 -0.26
N LEU A 1022 -4.80 24.40 0.43
CA LEU A 1022 -4.33 25.79 0.54
C LEU A 1022 -3.31 25.99 1.68
N ALA A 1023 -3.39 25.17 2.73
CA ALA A 1023 -2.56 25.29 3.93
C ALA A 1023 -1.05 25.20 3.64
N ALA A 1024 -0.62 24.29 2.75
CA ALA A 1024 0.81 24.05 2.50
C ALA A 1024 1.56 25.31 2.06
N CYS A 1025 0.95 26.11 1.18
CA CYS A 1025 1.49 27.39 0.73
C CYS A 1025 1.59 28.40 1.89
N LEU A 1026 0.47 28.73 2.52
CA LEU A 1026 0.43 29.75 3.58
C LEU A 1026 1.38 29.42 4.74
N LEU A 1027 1.35 28.17 5.22
CA LEU A 1027 2.17 27.74 6.35
C LEU A 1027 3.64 27.62 5.96
N GLY A 1028 3.95 27.10 4.77
CA GLY A 1028 5.32 26.86 4.30
C GLY A 1028 6.12 28.14 4.10
N TYR A 1029 5.58 29.11 3.37
CA TYR A 1029 6.21 30.42 3.19
C TYR A 1029 6.35 31.19 4.53
N GLY A 1030 5.41 30.99 5.46
CA GLY A 1030 5.50 31.51 6.82
C GLY A 1030 6.68 30.93 7.60
N GLU A 1031 6.82 29.60 7.60
CA GLU A 1031 7.91 28.87 8.25
C GLU A 1031 9.27 29.25 7.67
N VAL A 1032 9.35 29.40 6.34
CA VAL A 1032 10.54 29.86 5.62
C VAL A 1032 11.00 31.24 6.08
N GLY A 1033 10.07 32.19 6.26
CA GLY A 1033 10.38 33.52 6.78
C GLY A 1033 10.97 33.48 8.19
N LEU A 1034 10.44 32.62 9.07
CA LEU A 1034 10.97 32.41 10.43
C LEU A 1034 12.31 31.66 10.42
N TRP A 1035 12.48 30.66 9.55
CA TRP A 1035 13.70 29.91 9.36
C TRP A 1035 14.86 30.81 8.92
N ILE A 1036 14.68 31.67 7.91
CA ILE A 1036 15.72 32.62 7.48
C ILE A 1036 16.10 33.56 8.64
N LYS A 1037 15.12 34.04 9.41
CA LYS A 1037 15.32 34.91 10.58
C LYS A 1037 16.10 34.20 11.70
N LYS A 1038 15.87 32.90 11.90
CA LYS A 1038 16.58 32.03 12.85
C LYS A 1038 17.98 31.63 12.39
N GLU A 1039 18.20 31.44 11.09
CA GLU A 1039 19.55 31.26 10.54
C GLU A 1039 20.36 32.56 10.65
N ALA A 1040 19.75 33.72 10.45
CA ALA A 1040 20.40 35.03 10.53
C ALA A 1040 20.94 35.38 11.93
N SER A 1041 20.32 34.89 13.00
CA SER A 1041 20.77 35.16 14.38
C SER A 1041 21.96 34.30 14.85
N LYS A 1042 22.39 33.30 14.05
CA LYS A 1042 23.48 32.40 14.45
C LYS A 1042 24.86 33.07 14.41
N PRO A 1043 25.76 32.82 15.39
CA PRO A 1043 27.11 33.40 15.44
C PRO A 1043 28.04 33.12 14.24
N LYS A 1044 27.66 32.19 13.36
CA LYS A 1044 28.35 31.86 12.09
C LYS A 1044 27.34 31.71 10.96
N THR A 1045 26.38 32.64 10.86
CA THR A 1045 25.36 32.62 9.81
C THR A 1045 25.98 32.71 8.41
N ARG A 1046 25.24 32.20 7.41
CA ARG A 1046 25.47 32.47 5.99
C ARG A 1046 24.42 33.43 5.40
N VAL A 1047 23.42 33.84 6.17
CA VAL A 1047 22.40 34.78 5.70
C VAL A 1047 23.02 36.17 5.56
N VAL A 1048 22.83 36.77 4.39
CA VAL A 1048 23.23 38.13 4.07
C VAL A 1048 21.98 39.00 4.10
N LEU A 1049 21.93 39.98 4.99
CA LEU A 1049 20.82 40.94 5.07
C LEU A 1049 21.20 42.29 4.46
N GLU A 1050 22.39 42.81 4.79
CA GLU A 1050 22.91 44.05 4.21
C GLU A 1050 23.34 43.83 2.75
N GLY A 1051 22.81 44.64 1.82
CA GLY A 1051 23.14 44.56 0.40
C GLY A 1051 22.52 43.39 -0.38
N ASN A 1052 21.71 42.52 0.25
CA ASN A 1052 21.08 41.40 -0.44
C ASN A 1052 20.00 41.89 -1.43
N PRO A 1053 20.07 41.54 -2.73
CA PRO A 1053 19.11 42.01 -3.74
C PRO A 1053 17.66 41.53 -3.51
N TYR A 1054 17.47 40.45 -2.74
CA TYR A 1054 16.18 39.83 -2.45
C TYR A 1054 15.60 40.23 -1.08
N ILE A 1055 16.21 41.21 -0.39
CA ILE A 1055 15.87 41.57 0.99
C ILE A 1055 14.39 41.90 1.22
N HIS A 1056 13.70 42.52 0.25
CA HIS A 1056 12.26 42.83 0.35
C HIS A 1056 11.43 41.56 0.63
N TRP A 1057 11.64 40.52 -0.17
CA TRP A 1057 10.95 39.24 -0.04
C TRP A 1057 11.25 38.58 1.32
N ILE A 1058 12.52 38.59 1.75
CA ILE A 1058 12.92 38.08 3.08
C ILE A 1058 12.17 38.82 4.21
N THR A 1059 12.06 40.15 4.12
CA THR A 1059 11.39 40.96 5.15
C THR A 1059 9.86 40.87 5.13
N GLU A 1060 9.26 40.57 3.98
CA GLU A 1060 7.81 40.51 3.79
C GLU A 1060 7.25 39.21 4.39
N TYR A 1061 7.81 38.06 4.01
CA TYR A 1061 7.42 36.74 4.53
C TYR A 1061 7.89 36.47 5.97
N GLY A 1062 9.04 37.03 6.37
CA GLY A 1062 9.50 37.05 7.77
C GLY A 1062 8.86 38.12 8.66
N GLY A 1063 7.95 38.94 8.11
CA GLY A 1063 7.35 40.10 8.75
C GLY A 1063 6.02 39.83 9.46
N GLU A 1064 5.67 40.68 10.42
CA GLU A 1064 4.47 40.52 11.27
C GLU A 1064 3.16 40.41 10.48
N GLY A 1065 3.06 41.10 9.33
CA GLY A 1065 1.88 41.05 8.46
C GLY A 1065 1.61 39.65 7.90
N TYR A 1066 2.63 38.98 7.35
CA TYR A 1066 2.49 37.62 6.82
C TYR A 1066 2.28 36.61 7.95
N GLN A 1067 3.02 36.73 9.05
CA GLN A 1067 2.90 35.83 10.21
C GLN A 1067 1.51 35.94 10.90
N GLN A 1068 0.86 37.11 10.85
CA GLN A 1068 -0.54 37.25 11.28
C GLN A 1068 -1.53 36.56 10.32
N ALA A 1069 -1.24 36.48 9.02
CA ALA A 1069 -2.04 35.68 8.08
C ALA A 1069 -1.83 34.17 8.31
N VAL A 1070 -0.58 33.73 8.54
CA VAL A 1070 -0.23 32.35 8.92
C VAL A 1070 -1.03 31.92 10.16
N LYS A 1071 -1.04 32.74 11.21
CA LYS A 1071 -1.81 32.47 12.42
C LYS A 1071 -3.30 32.27 12.14
N LEU A 1072 -3.93 33.13 11.34
CA LEU A 1072 -5.34 32.99 10.97
C LEU A 1072 -5.61 31.72 10.14
N GLY A 1073 -4.62 31.25 9.38
CA GLY A 1073 -4.66 29.95 8.71
C GLY A 1073 -4.64 28.78 9.69
N ILE A 1074 -3.72 28.81 10.66
CA ILE A 1074 -3.63 27.80 11.74
C ILE A 1074 -4.94 27.77 12.56
N ASP A 1075 -5.42 28.94 13.00
CA ASP A 1075 -6.68 29.08 13.75
C ASP A 1075 -7.86 28.44 12.98
N ALA A 1076 -7.93 28.63 11.66
CA ALA A 1076 -8.97 28.03 10.81
C ALA A 1076 -8.83 26.51 10.63
N ILE A 1077 -7.59 26.00 10.57
CA ILE A 1077 -7.27 24.57 10.45
C ILE A 1077 -7.64 23.82 11.74
N GLU A 1078 -7.26 24.35 12.90
CA GLU A 1078 -7.61 23.78 14.21
C GLU A 1078 -9.12 23.88 14.49
N GLU A 1079 -9.76 25.02 14.17
CA GLU A 1079 -11.20 25.20 14.37
C GLU A 1079 -12.04 24.26 13.49
N MET A 1080 -11.64 24.05 12.23
CA MET A 1080 -12.25 23.03 11.36
C MET A 1080 -12.15 21.63 12.00
N ALA A 1081 -10.95 21.21 12.40
CA ALA A 1081 -10.69 19.93 13.06
C ALA A 1081 -11.42 19.75 14.40
N ARG A 1082 -11.74 20.86 15.08
CA ARG A 1082 -12.46 20.88 16.36
C ARG A 1082 -13.98 20.81 16.16
N LEU A 1083 -14.52 21.43 15.10
CA LEU A 1083 -15.95 21.48 14.79
C LEU A 1083 -16.43 20.21 14.06
N ASP A 1084 -15.61 19.64 13.18
CA ASP A 1084 -15.90 18.40 12.45
C ASP A 1084 -14.72 17.40 12.60
N PRO A 1085 -14.63 16.68 13.74
CA PRO A 1085 -13.53 15.76 13.98
C PRO A 1085 -13.55 14.58 12.99
N PRO A 1086 -12.48 14.35 12.21
CA PRO A 1086 -12.51 13.39 11.12
C PRO A 1086 -12.56 11.94 11.62
N SER A 1087 -13.23 11.08 10.86
CA SER A 1087 -13.03 9.62 10.96
C SER A 1087 -11.60 9.25 10.51
N PRO A 1088 -11.07 8.05 10.85
CA PRO A 1088 -9.73 7.65 10.46
C PRO A 1088 -9.45 7.75 8.95
N GLY A 1089 -10.39 7.27 8.12
CA GLY A 1089 -10.28 7.41 6.66
C GLY A 1089 -10.32 8.86 6.19
N ARG A 1090 -11.18 9.70 6.80
CA ARG A 1090 -11.29 11.12 6.48
C ARG A 1090 -10.02 11.92 6.83
N LEU A 1091 -9.35 11.54 7.92
CA LEU A 1091 -8.07 12.11 8.31
C LEU A 1091 -6.99 11.78 7.28
N GLU A 1092 -6.99 10.56 6.76
CA GLU A 1092 -6.01 10.16 5.74
C GLU A 1092 -6.25 10.89 4.41
N GLU A 1093 -7.51 11.07 3.98
CA GLU A 1093 -7.83 11.93 2.83
C GLU A 1093 -7.31 13.39 3.00
N TRP A 1094 -7.27 13.91 4.23
CA TRP A 1094 -6.71 15.23 4.53
C TRP A 1094 -5.17 15.24 4.45
N ARG A 1095 -4.52 14.16 4.93
CA ARG A 1095 -3.06 13.97 4.85
C ARG A 1095 -2.57 13.79 3.42
N GLU A 1096 -3.26 13.01 2.59
CA GLU A 1096 -2.93 12.83 1.16
C GLU A 1096 -2.88 14.17 0.42
N VAL A 1097 -3.89 15.02 0.63
CA VAL A 1097 -3.97 16.34 0.00
C VAL A 1097 -2.87 17.28 0.52
N TRP A 1098 -2.64 17.30 1.84
CA TRP A 1098 -1.57 18.07 2.47
C TRP A 1098 -0.17 17.66 1.97
N GLU A 1099 0.13 16.35 1.95
CA GLU A 1099 1.40 15.83 1.44
C GLU A 1099 1.57 16.14 -0.05
N ARG A 1100 0.51 15.99 -0.84
CA ARG A 1100 0.56 16.29 -2.27
C ARG A 1100 0.86 17.76 -2.52
N CYS A 1101 0.25 18.69 -1.78
CA CYS A 1101 0.59 20.11 -1.87
C CYS A 1101 2.00 20.41 -1.35
N THR A 1102 2.45 19.81 -0.25
CA THR A 1102 3.84 19.98 0.24
C THR A 1102 4.88 19.51 -0.79
N LYS A 1103 4.60 18.42 -1.51
CA LYS A 1103 5.43 17.94 -2.63
C LYS A 1103 5.39 18.88 -3.85
N LEU A 1104 4.24 19.50 -4.13
CA LEU A 1104 4.07 20.46 -5.23
C LEU A 1104 4.76 21.81 -4.94
N GLU A 1105 4.71 22.31 -3.71
CA GLU A 1105 5.49 23.46 -3.24
C GLU A 1105 6.99 23.28 -3.49
N LYS A 1106 7.56 22.17 -3.00
CA LYS A 1106 8.97 21.84 -3.25
C LYS A 1106 9.28 21.78 -4.76
N GLY A 1107 8.39 21.18 -5.55
CA GLY A 1107 8.51 21.12 -7.01
C GLY A 1107 8.42 22.48 -7.71
N PHE A 1108 7.69 23.44 -7.13
CA PHE A 1108 7.61 24.83 -7.61
C PHE A 1108 8.95 25.56 -7.40
N TRP A 1109 9.68 25.24 -6.34
CA TRP A 1109 11.00 25.80 -6.07
C TRP A 1109 12.13 25.05 -6.77
N ASP A 1110 11.99 23.74 -7.01
CA ASP A 1110 12.86 23.00 -7.93
C ASP A 1110 12.80 23.62 -9.33
N MET A 1111 11.60 23.91 -9.83
CA MET A 1111 11.34 24.59 -11.11
C MET A 1111 12.06 25.94 -11.24
N ALA A 1112 12.17 26.70 -10.14
CA ALA A 1112 12.91 27.97 -10.12
C ALA A 1112 14.44 27.81 -10.27
N LEU A 1113 15.00 26.64 -9.92
CA LEU A 1113 16.43 26.33 -10.07
C LEU A 1113 16.77 25.64 -11.40
N THR A 1114 15.82 24.92 -12.02
CA THR A 1114 16.03 24.19 -13.29
C THR A 1114 16.05 25.09 -14.53
N LEU A 1115 16.69 26.26 -14.44
CA LEU A 1115 16.99 27.16 -15.55
C LEU A 1115 18.40 26.93 -16.16
N ALA A 1116 19.14 25.94 -15.66
CA ALA A 1116 20.49 25.57 -16.06
C ALA A 1116 20.52 24.40 -17.07
#